data_AF-A0A2C6Y677-F1
#
_entry.id   AF-A0A2C6Y677-F1
#
_cell.length_a   1.000
_cell.length_b   1.000
_cell.length_c   1.000
_cell.angle_alpha   90.00
_cell.angle_beta   90.00
_cell.angle_gamma   90.00
#
_symmetry.space_group_name_H-M   'P 1'
#
loop_
_entity.id
_entity.type
_entity.pdbx_description
1 polymer ?
#
loop_
_entity_poly.entity_id
_entity_poly.type
_entity_poly.pdbx_seq_one_letter_code
_entity_poly.pdbx_strand_id
1 'polypeptide(L)'
;MGTLPEPFQSWFAARGWRPRPHQLAMLAAAGAGRSALLVAPTGGGKTLAGFLPSLIDLHRAGSDGAPREGLHTLYISPLKALAVDIARNLLAPVGEMGLDIRIETRTGDTPANRRARQRAAPPHILLTTPESLSLLLSLPEAGEMFGNLACAVVDEVHALAGTKRGDQLALCLARLSRLAPRLRRVGLSATVAHPEAIAAWVAPDARPDSVALVRATGGAAPALDVILPEGRLPWGGHMGLASMPEVYARLRAAAVSIVFVNTRAQAELAFQALWRLNDDNLPIALHHGSLTVEQRRRVEAAMAEGRLRAVVATASLDLGIDWGAVDQVIQVGAPKGVARLLQRVGRANHRMDEASRAALVPANRFEVIECRAAIQAVASGEMDGEPPRPGGLDVLAQHILAMACHAPFHPDALYAEVTRAAPYAALARGDFDDVLRFVEDGGYALSGYERFRKLFRDAEGMIHVRGPQVARQLRMNLGTIVETPLMKVRLRGGPVLGEVEEWFVSTLEPGHTFIFGGQVLRYEALDVSAVIVSRGGEGEPRVPAYAGSKLPLSTHLARRVRGIIADPRQWRALPGPVRDWLRLQGHASELPSAEGLLVETFPRGGRWFTVAYCFEGRLAHQTLGMLVTKRMERLGLGPLGFLATDYVVAAWSAFPVEDAAALFTEDLLGEELEEWIADSSMLRRTFRNIATIAGLLEKNHPGREKSGRQMTMGADLIYDVLRRHQPDHILLRATRAEAAAGLTDVGRIGALLARIQGRIRHLVLERVSPLAVPALIEEGREWVSGTAEDALLAEAEALVEEATEGAEHFTGTLGLEMLNPHPPPRSPGEQGRPRGPGRAPRHARQRLRHGVH
;
A
#
# COMPACT_ATOMS: atom_id res chain seq x y z
N MET A 1 -13.42 28.68 -30.49
CA MET A 1 -13.49 27.31 -29.95
C MET A 1 -13.10 26.37 -31.09
N GLY A 2 -11.93 25.73 -31.03
CA GLY A 2 -11.48 24.86 -32.12
C GLY A 2 -12.30 23.58 -32.15
N THR A 3 -12.91 23.27 -33.30
CA THR A 3 -13.59 22.00 -33.55
C THR A 3 -12.58 20.85 -33.54
N LEU A 4 -12.96 19.70 -32.99
CA LEU A 4 -12.17 18.47 -33.11
C LEU A 4 -12.04 18.10 -34.61
N PRO A 5 -10.93 17.48 -35.05
CA PRO A 5 -10.84 16.97 -36.42
C PRO A 5 -11.96 15.95 -36.71
N GLU A 6 -12.32 15.80 -37.99
CA GLU A 6 -13.51 15.06 -38.44
C GLU A 6 -13.60 13.62 -37.85
N PRO A 7 -12.54 12.78 -37.84
CA PRO A 7 -12.66 11.42 -37.30
C PRO A 7 -13.03 11.38 -35.82
N PHE A 8 -12.54 12.35 -35.05
CA PHE A 8 -12.83 12.48 -33.62
C PHE A 8 -14.24 12.99 -33.40
N GLN A 9 -14.66 14.02 -34.15
CA GLN A 9 -16.00 14.59 -34.05
C GLN A 9 -17.07 13.53 -34.40
N SER A 10 -16.87 12.80 -35.50
CA SER A 10 -17.74 11.72 -35.95
C SER A 10 -17.79 10.56 -34.94
N TRP A 11 -16.66 10.18 -34.33
CA TRP A 11 -16.61 9.13 -33.31
C TRP A 11 -17.38 9.49 -32.02
N PHE A 12 -17.28 10.75 -31.56
CA PHE A 12 -18.07 11.25 -30.44
C PHE A 12 -19.57 11.27 -30.80
N ALA A 13 -19.91 11.81 -31.98
CA ALA A 13 -21.30 11.92 -32.43
C ALA A 13 -21.98 10.55 -32.61
N ALA A 14 -21.29 9.55 -33.16
CA ALA A 14 -21.80 8.19 -33.35
C ALA A 14 -22.17 7.49 -32.03
N ARG A 15 -21.60 7.93 -30.90
CA ARG A 15 -21.92 7.43 -29.55
C ARG A 15 -22.96 8.29 -28.83
N GLY A 16 -23.46 9.34 -29.47
CA GLY A 16 -24.27 10.37 -28.82
C GLY A 16 -23.50 11.15 -27.75
N TRP A 17 -22.16 11.13 -27.81
CA TRP A 17 -21.29 11.79 -26.83
C TRP A 17 -20.87 13.18 -27.31
N ARG A 18 -20.49 14.03 -26.35
CA ARG A 18 -19.79 15.29 -26.60
C ARG A 18 -18.48 15.29 -25.80
N PRO A 19 -17.40 15.88 -26.34
CA PRO A 19 -16.16 16.00 -25.59
C PRO A 19 -16.40 16.83 -24.33
N ARG A 20 -15.92 16.32 -23.19
CA ARG A 20 -16.10 16.97 -21.90
C ARG A 20 -15.26 18.26 -21.82
N PRO A 21 -15.66 19.28 -21.03
CA PRO A 21 -14.93 20.55 -20.95
C PRO A 21 -13.45 20.39 -20.59
N HIS A 22 -13.12 19.49 -19.66
CA HIS A 22 -11.73 19.23 -19.28
C HIS A 22 -10.92 18.53 -20.39
N GLN A 23 -11.54 17.74 -21.27
CA GLN A 23 -10.87 17.16 -22.44
C GLN A 23 -10.47 18.25 -23.44
N LEU A 24 -11.36 19.23 -23.65
CA LEU A 24 -11.07 20.40 -24.48
C LEU A 24 -10.03 21.33 -23.85
N ALA A 25 -10.05 21.49 -22.52
CA ALA A 25 -9.04 22.27 -21.79
C ALA A 25 -7.64 21.63 -21.91
N MET A 26 -7.54 20.30 -21.81
CA MET A 26 -6.29 19.57 -22.06
C MET A 26 -5.79 19.77 -23.50
N LEU A 27 -6.70 19.77 -24.48
CA LEU A 27 -6.37 20.07 -25.88
C LEU A 27 -5.88 21.51 -26.07
N ALA A 28 -6.50 22.49 -25.40
CA ALA A 28 -6.07 23.89 -25.44
C ALA A 28 -4.68 24.07 -24.81
N ALA A 29 -4.42 23.43 -23.66
CA ALA A 29 -3.09 23.46 -23.03
C ALA A 29 -2.01 22.86 -23.94
N ALA A 30 -2.32 21.72 -24.58
CA ALA A 30 -1.44 21.10 -25.56
C ALA A 30 -1.16 21.99 -26.77
N GLY A 31 -2.19 22.64 -27.33
CA GLY A 31 -2.06 23.59 -28.44
C GLY A 31 -1.21 24.81 -28.11
N ALA A 32 -1.18 25.22 -26.83
CA ALA A 32 -0.30 26.28 -26.32
C ALA A 32 1.12 25.79 -25.98
N GLY A 33 1.45 24.53 -26.24
CA GLY A 33 2.76 23.95 -25.90
C GLY A 33 2.97 23.72 -24.40
N ARG A 34 1.93 23.81 -23.57
CA ARG A 34 2.05 23.72 -22.11
C ARG A 34 1.91 22.28 -21.60
N SER A 35 2.64 21.99 -20.53
CA SER A 35 2.41 20.83 -19.66
C SER A 35 1.10 21.04 -18.87
N ALA A 36 0.47 19.95 -18.42
CA ALA A 36 -0.82 20.04 -17.73
C ALA A 36 -0.98 19.01 -16.61
N LEU A 37 -1.70 19.37 -15.55
CA LEU A 37 -2.14 18.47 -14.48
C LEU A 37 -3.67 18.40 -14.52
N LEU A 38 -4.20 17.23 -14.88
CA LEU A 38 -5.64 16.96 -14.84
C LEU A 38 -6.03 16.34 -13.51
N VAL A 39 -6.90 17.02 -12.77
CA VAL A 39 -7.59 16.48 -11.60
C VAL A 39 -9.05 16.25 -11.97
N ALA A 40 -9.44 14.98 -12.08
CA ALA A 40 -10.80 14.61 -12.46
C ALA A 40 -11.22 13.28 -11.81
N PRO A 41 -12.49 13.10 -11.42
CA PRO A 41 -12.93 11.88 -10.74
C PRO A 41 -12.72 10.62 -11.61
N THR A 42 -12.74 9.46 -10.97
CA THR A 42 -12.75 8.16 -11.67
C THR A 42 -14.03 8.05 -12.50
N GLY A 43 -14.00 7.37 -13.66
CA GLY A 43 -15.09 7.45 -14.65
C GLY A 43 -15.20 8.78 -15.40
N GLY A 44 -14.38 9.78 -15.07
CA GLY A 44 -14.47 11.11 -15.68
C GLY A 44 -13.91 11.24 -17.10
N GLY A 45 -13.40 10.15 -17.70
CA GLY A 45 -12.75 10.20 -19.02
C GLY A 45 -11.31 10.74 -18.98
N LYS A 46 -10.62 10.64 -17.83
CA LYS A 46 -9.22 11.06 -17.61
C LYS A 46 -8.26 10.52 -18.66
N THR A 47 -8.34 9.22 -18.93
CA THR A 47 -7.45 8.54 -19.90
C THR A 47 -7.58 9.16 -21.28
N LEU A 48 -8.82 9.29 -21.79
CA LEU A 48 -9.05 9.93 -23.08
C LEU A 48 -8.59 11.39 -23.06
N ALA A 49 -8.80 12.14 -21.98
CA ALA A 49 -8.31 13.51 -21.85
C ALA A 49 -6.78 13.62 -21.94
N GLY A 50 -6.05 12.65 -21.38
CA GLY A 50 -4.58 12.58 -21.47
C GLY A 50 -4.06 12.22 -22.87
N PHE A 51 -4.77 11.35 -23.60
CA PHE A 51 -4.35 10.90 -24.93
C PHE A 51 -4.89 11.72 -26.10
N LEU A 52 -6.04 12.38 -25.95
CA LEU A 52 -6.73 13.09 -27.03
C LEU A 52 -5.82 14.08 -27.76
N PRO A 53 -4.99 14.91 -27.08
CA PRO A 53 -4.07 15.79 -27.79
C PRO A 53 -3.03 15.04 -28.62
N SER A 54 -2.49 13.93 -28.10
CA SER A 54 -1.51 13.12 -28.82
C SER A 54 -2.11 12.38 -30.01
N LEU A 55 -3.34 11.89 -29.90
CA LEU A 55 -4.04 11.24 -31.01
C LEU A 55 -4.31 12.22 -32.15
N ILE A 56 -4.73 13.44 -31.82
CA ILE A 56 -4.96 14.51 -32.81
C ILE A 56 -3.65 14.92 -33.49
N ASP A 57 -2.55 15.05 -32.73
CA ASP A 57 -1.23 15.42 -33.28
C ASP A 57 -0.70 14.35 -34.24
N LEU A 58 -0.80 13.07 -33.85
CA LEU A 58 -0.42 11.93 -34.69
C LEU A 58 -1.26 11.82 -35.97
N HIS A 59 -2.58 12.04 -35.86
CA HIS A 59 -3.49 12.04 -37.01
C HIS A 59 -3.16 13.14 -38.02
N ARG A 60 -2.91 14.37 -37.54
CA ARG A 60 -2.52 15.50 -38.40
C ARG A 60 -1.22 15.23 -39.12
N ALA A 61 -0.20 14.76 -38.40
CA ALA A 61 1.09 14.42 -38.99
C ALA A 61 0.98 13.38 -40.12
N GLY A 62 0.13 12.35 -39.95
CA GLY A 62 -0.10 11.36 -41.00
C GLY A 62 -0.86 11.88 -42.22
N SER A 63 -1.65 12.95 -42.07
CA SER A 63 -2.43 13.55 -43.17
C SER A 63 -1.59 14.45 -44.09
N ASP A 64 -0.47 14.98 -43.59
CA ASP A 64 0.46 15.84 -44.35
C ASP A 64 1.48 15.05 -45.22
N GLY A 65 1.24 13.75 -45.45
CA GLY A 65 1.96 12.94 -46.44
C GLY A 65 3.10 12.05 -45.92
N ALA A 66 3.37 12.03 -44.61
CA ALA A 66 4.26 11.03 -44.01
C ALA A 66 3.81 10.68 -42.57
N PRO A 67 3.54 9.40 -42.24
CA PRO A 67 3.33 8.98 -40.85
C PRO A 67 4.53 9.41 -40.00
N ARG A 68 4.27 9.90 -38.79
CA ARG A 68 5.34 10.25 -37.86
C ARG A 68 5.99 8.97 -37.33
N GLU A 69 6.98 8.47 -38.07
CA GLU A 69 7.81 7.35 -37.67
C GLU A 69 8.49 7.65 -36.31
N GLY A 70 8.51 6.65 -35.43
CA GLY A 70 9.17 6.73 -34.12
C GLY A 70 8.23 7.05 -32.95
N LEU A 71 8.82 7.20 -31.76
CA LEU A 71 8.07 7.37 -30.51
C LEU A 71 7.58 8.81 -30.33
N HIS A 72 6.26 8.98 -30.25
CA HIS A 72 5.63 10.29 -30.06
C HIS A 72 5.13 10.51 -28.63
N THR A 73 4.51 9.49 -28.01
CA THR A 73 3.93 9.59 -26.67
C THR A 73 4.36 8.44 -25.78
N LEU A 74 4.79 8.79 -24.58
CA LEU A 74 5.11 7.85 -23.51
C LEU A 74 4.01 7.92 -22.46
N TYR A 75 3.41 6.79 -22.12
CA TYR A 75 2.51 6.68 -20.98
C TYR A 75 3.22 5.92 -19.86
N ILE A 76 3.27 6.50 -18.66
CA ILE A 76 3.90 5.92 -17.48
C ILE A 76 2.81 5.60 -16.46
N SER A 77 2.67 4.31 -16.16
CA SER A 77 1.75 3.80 -15.15
C SER A 77 2.51 3.39 -13.88
N PRO A 78 1.96 3.61 -12.66
CA PRO A 78 2.52 3.06 -11.45
C PRO A 78 2.44 1.53 -11.39
N LEU A 79 1.53 0.90 -12.14
CA LEU A 79 1.27 -0.54 -12.12
C LEU A 79 1.37 -1.17 -13.51
N LYS A 80 1.99 -2.35 -13.59
CA LYS A 80 2.09 -3.12 -14.85
C LYS A 80 0.72 -3.47 -15.43
N ALA A 81 -0.22 -3.92 -14.58
CA ALA A 81 -1.57 -4.32 -15.00
C ALA A 81 -2.31 -3.14 -15.66
N LEU A 82 -2.31 -1.98 -15.03
CA LEU A 82 -2.90 -0.75 -15.55
C LEU A 82 -2.33 -0.36 -16.92
N ALA A 83 -1.02 -0.53 -17.16
CA ALA A 83 -0.43 -0.26 -18.48
C ALA A 83 -0.99 -1.18 -19.59
N VAL A 84 -1.28 -2.45 -19.27
CA VAL A 84 -1.86 -3.41 -20.21
C VAL A 84 -3.33 -3.08 -20.48
N ASP A 85 -4.09 -2.74 -19.45
CA ASP A 85 -5.51 -2.43 -19.60
C ASP A 85 -5.73 -1.11 -20.34
N ILE A 86 -4.93 -0.08 -20.07
CA ILE A 86 -5.00 1.19 -20.81
C ILE A 86 -4.63 0.99 -22.27
N ALA A 87 -3.66 0.12 -22.59
CA ALA A 87 -3.34 -0.20 -23.98
C ALA A 87 -4.55 -0.83 -24.69
N ARG A 88 -5.24 -1.79 -24.04
CA ARG A 88 -6.46 -2.42 -24.57
C ARG A 88 -7.57 -1.39 -24.78
N ASN A 89 -7.81 -0.54 -23.80
CA ASN A 89 -8.86 0.48 -23.82
C ASN A 89 -8.58 1.62 -24.81
N LEU A 90 -7.31 1.86 -25.15
CA LEU A 90 -6.91 2.85 -26.15
C LEU A 90 -6.96 2.30 -27.59
N LEU A 91 -6.76 0.99 -27.78
CA LEU A 91 -6.84 0.36 -29.10
C LEU A 91 -8.26 0.41 -29.68
N ALA A 92 -9.29 0.26 -28.85
CA ALA A 92 -10.69 0.34 -29.30
C ALA A 92 -11.05 1.68 -29.97
N PRO A 93 -10.90 2.86 -29.32
CA PRO A 93 -11.21 4.15 -29.94
C PRO A 93 -10.31 4.44 -31.15
N VAL A 94 -9.05 4.02 -31.13
CA VAL A 94 -8.11 4.19 -32.25
C VAL A 94 -8.56 3.41 -33.48
N GLY A 95 -8.96 2.15 -33.31
CA GLY A 95 -9.50 1.32 -34.38
C GLY A 95 -10.83 1.82 -34.91
N GLU A 96 -11.74 2.24 -34.02
CA GLU A 96 -13.05 2.79 -34.39
C GLU A 96 -12.95 4.12 -35.15
N MET A 97 -11.93 4.94 -34.86
CA MET A 97 -11.63 6.18 -35.59
C MET A 97 -10.80 5.93 -36.87
N GLY A 98 -10.37 4.69 -37.14
CA GLY A 98 -9.54 4.37 -38.31
C GLY A 98 -8.15 5.03 -38.30
N LEU A 99 -7.58 5.28 -37.12
CA LEU A 99 -6.29 5.96 -37.01
C LEU A 99 -5.13 4.97 -37.20
N ASP A 100 -4.18 5.29 -38.08
CA ASP A 100 -2.94 4.51 -38.27
C ASP A 100 -1.91 4.79 -37.15
N ILE A 101 -2.23 4.33 -35.94
CA ILE A 101 -1.42 4.58 -34.73
C ILE A 101 -0.99 3.26 -34.10
N ARG A 102 0.33 3.01 -34.08
CA ARG A 102 0.93 1.86 -33.38
C ARG A 102 1.02 2.11 -31.88
N ILE A 103 0.43 1.22 -31.09
CA ILE A 103 0.36 1.32 -29.62
C ILE A 103 0.86 0.01 -29.01
N GLU A 104 1.85 0.09 -28.12
CA GLU A 104 2.37 -1.11 -27.45
C GLU A 104 2.77 -0.87 -26.00
N THR A 105 2.84 -1.97 -25.24
CA THR A 105 3.33 -1.98 -23.87
C THR A 105 4.80 -2.40 -23.80
N ARG A 106 5.55 -1.79 -22.88
CA ARG A 106 6.91 -2.17 -22.48
C ARG A 106 7.02 -2.20 -20.95
N THR A 107 6.93 -3.39 -20.40
CA THR A 107 7.12 -3.69 -18.96
C THR A 107 8.21 -4.76 -18.78
N GLY A 108 8.53 -5.11 -17.53
CA GLY A 108 9.42 -6.23 -17.20
C GLY A 108 8.97 -7.58 -17.80
N ASP A 109 7.68 -7.73 -18.10
CA ASP A 109 7.10 -8.98 -18.62
C ASP A 109 7.17 -9.06 -20.15
N THR A 110 7.72 -8.02 -20.82
CA THR A 110 7.84 -7.96 -22.27
C THR A 110 8.88 -8.96 -22.77
N PRO A 111 8.51 -9.89 -23.69
CA PRO A 111 9.45 -10.87 -24.24
C PRO A 111 10.64 -10.24 -24.96
N ALA A 112 11.82 -10.88 -24.88
CA ALA A 112 13.08 -10.33 -25.38
C ALA A 112 13.06 -9.97 -26.88
N ASN A 113 12.41 -10.77 -27.72
CA ASN A 113 12.23 -10.50 -29.16
C ASN A 113 11.42 -9.21 -29.40
N ARG A 114 10.29 -9.05 -28.70
CA ARG A 114 9.48 -7.82 -28.77
C ARG A 114 10.27 -6.62 -28.27
N ARG A 115 11.07 -6.81 -27.22
CA ARG A 115 11.94 -5.76 -26.69
C ARG A 115 12.98 -5.27 -27.68
N ALA A 116 13.57 -6.18 -28.47
CA ALA A 116 14.53 -5.85 -29.51
C ALA A 116 13.87 -5.08 -30.67
N ARG A 117 12.71 -5.57 -31.15
CA ARG A 117 11.93 -4.90 -32.21
C ARG A 117 11.50 -3.49 -31.80
N GLN A 118 10.98 -3.32 -30.58
CA GLN A 118 10.59 -2.00 -30.05
C GLN A 118 11.74 -1.00 -29.96
N ARG A 119 13.00 -1.45 -29.87
CA ARG A 119 14.17 -0.56 -29.89
C ARG A 119 14.50 -0.12 -31.31
N ALA A 120 14.46 -1.04 -32.27
CA ALA A 120 14.75 -0.74 -33.66
C ALA A 120 13.63 0.06 -34.35
N ALA A 121 12.38 -0.24 -34.01
CA ALA A 121 11.19 0.40 -34.56
C ALA A 121 10.17 0.64 -33.44
N PRO A 122 10.31 1.74 -32.67
CA PRO A 122 9.40 2.02 -31.57
C PRO A 122 7.97 2.32 -32.09
N PRO A 123 6.93 2.00 -31.29
CA PRO A 123 5.55 2.39 -31.60
C PRO A 123 5.37 3.91 -31.47
N HIS A 124 4.30 4.46 -32.04
CA HIS A 124 3.95 5.87 -31.85
C HIS A 124 3.59 6.18 -30.39
N ILE A 125 2.92 5.24 -29.71
CA ILE A 125 2.58 5.33 -28.29
C ILE A 125 3.14 4.12 -27.55
N LEU A 126 3.98 4.37 -26.54
CA LEU A 126 4.56 3.34 -25.68
C LEU A 126 4.01 3.48 -24.25
N LEU A 127 3.39 2.42 -23.74
CA LEU A 127 2.93 2.34 -22.35
C LEU A 127 3.96 1.58 -21.52
N THR A 128 4.45 2.19 -20.45
CA THR A 128 5.55 1.65 -19.65
C THR A 128 5.38 1.92 -18.16
N THR A 129 6.37 1.49 -17.38
CA THR A 129 6.50 1.69 -15.93
C THR A 129 7.75 2.51 -15.62
N PRO A 130 7.84 3.22 -14.49
CA PRO A 130 9.03 3.97 -14.08
C PRO A 130 10.34 3.17 -14.21
N GLU A 131 10.32 1.90 -13.79
CA GLU A 131 11.49 1.03 -13.78
C GLU A 131 11.96 0.69 -15.21
N SER A 132 11.00 0.35 -16.08
CA SER A 132 11.27 0.08 -17.48
C SER A 132 11.78 1.32 -18.23
N LEU A 133 11.26 2.51 -17.90
CA LEU A 133 11.76 3.77 -18.44
C LEU A 133 13.20 4.04 -18.02
N SER A 134 13.53 3.86 -16.73
CA SER A 134 14.90 4.02 -16.24
C SER A 134 15.88 3.10 -16.96
N LEU A 135 15.47 1.86 -17.24
CA LEU A 135 16.28 0.93 -18.02
C LEU A 135 16.46 1.41 -19.47
N LEU A 136 15.39 1.85 -20.14
CA LEU A 136 15.47 2.36 -21.52
C LEU A 136 16.37 3.58 -21.63
N LEU A 137 16.30 4.51 -20.68
CA LEU A 137 17.16 5.70 -20.63
C LEU A 137 18.63 5.39 -20.38
N SER A 138 18.94 4.24 -19.76
CA SER A 138 20.33 3.79 -19.54
C SER A 138 20.97 3.14 -20.78
N LEU A 139 20.21 2.96 -21.87
CA LEU A 139 20.70 2.35 -23.10
C LEU A 139 21.40 3.41 -23.98
N PRO A 140 22.43 3.04 -24.76
CA PRO A 140 23.07 3.96 -25.70
C PRO A 140 22.09 4.58 -26.70
N GLU A 141 21.09 3.82 -27.14
CA GLU A 141 20.10 4.23 -28.15
C GLU A 141 19.01 5.18 -27.60
N ALA A 142 19.05 5.56 -26.31
CA ALA A 142 18.01 6.37 -25.70
C ALA A 142 17.83 7.74 -26.38
N GLY A 143 18.92 8.34 -26.86
CA GLY A 143 18.85 9.62 -27.58
C GLY A 143 18.05 9.52 -28.88
N GLU A 144 18.30 8.48 -29.67
CA GLU A 144 17.58 8.20 -30.92
C GLU A 144 16.11 7.86 -30.65
N MET A 145 15.86 7.02 -29.63
CA MET A 145 14.51 6.56 -29.29
C MET A 145 13.61 7.68 -28.77
N PHE A 146 14.14 8.59 -27.94
CA PHE A 146 13.34 9.60 -27.24
C PHE A 146 13.48 11.02 -27.80
N GLY A 147 14.41 11.31 -28.72
CA GLY A 147 14.67 12.67 -29.21
C GLY A 147 13.47 13.38 -29.84
N ASN A 148 12.51 12.61 -30.38
CA ASN A 148 11.29 13.12 -31.00
C ASN A 148 10.05 13.07 -30.10
N LEU A 149 10.20 12.72 -28.82
CA LEU A 149 9.09 12.56 -27.89
C LEU A 149 8.37 13.91 -27.67
N ALA A 150 7.07 13.94 -27.94
CA ALA A 150 6.25 15.15 -27.81
C ALA A 150 5.47 15.21 -26.50
N CYS A 151 5.10 14.05 -25.93
CA CYS A 151 4.29 13.97 -24.72
C CYS A 151 4.70 12.82 -23.81
N ALA A 152 4.80 13.09 -22.50
CA ALA A 152 4.91 12.10 -21.45
C ALA A 152 3.71 12.22 -20.51
N VAL A 153 2.85 11.20 -20.50
CA VAL A 153 1.67 11.11 -19.63
C VAL A 153 2.04 10.27 -18.40
N VAL A 154 1.94 10.85 -17.22
CA VAL A 154 2.12 10.17 -15.93
C VAL A 154 0.74 9.98 -15.32
N ASP A 155 0.29 8.73 -15.29
CA ASP A 155 -0.98 8.38 -14.69
C ASP A 155 -0.87 8.17 -13.18
N GLU A 156 -1.96 8.43 -12.46
CA GLU A 156 -2.04 8.31 -11.00
C GLU A 156 -0.85 9.01 -10.29
N VAL A 157 -0.54 10.25 -10.68
CA VAL A 157 0.68 10.95 -10.25
C VAL A 157 0.81 11.07 -8.72
N HIS A 158 -0.31 11.14 -7.99
CA HIS A 158 -0.36 11.16 -6.52
C HIS A 158 0.14 9.85 -5.88
N ALA A 159 0.08 8.72 -6.60
CA ALA A 159 0.59 7.45 -6.11
C ALA A 159 2.11 7.31 -6.28
N LEU A 160 2.72 8.16 -7.12
CA LEU A 160 4.16 8.16 -7.40
C LEU A 160 4.88 9.27 -6.65
N ALA A 161 4.34 10.50 -6.68
CA ALA A 161 4.94 11.66 -6.02
C ALA A 161 5.14 11.40 -4.51
N GLY A 162 6.32 11.72 -4.00
CA GLY A 162 6.69 11.47 -2.60
C GLY A 162 7.19 10.04 -2.30
N THR A 163 7.29 9.17 -3.31
CA THR A 163 7.87 7.83 -3.17
C THR A 163 9.23 7.74 -3.88
N LYS A 164 10.09 6.80 -3.51
CA LYS A 164 11.36 6.54 -4.25
C LYS A 164 11.14 6.20 -5.73
N ARG A 165 9.99 5.61 -6.07
CA ARG A 165 9.61 5.35 -7.47
C ARG A 165 9.33 6.66 -8.20
N GLY A 166 8.65 7.59 -7.54
CA GLY A 166 8.43 8.95 -8.03
C GLY A 166 9.74 9.75 -8.14
N ASP A 167 10.65 9.62 -7.18
CA ASP A 167 11.97 10.27 -7.22
C ASP A 167 12.73 9.86 -8.48
N GLN A 168 12.82 8.55 -8.75
CA GLN A 168 13.47 8.03 -9.96
C GLN A 168 12.75 8.49 -11.23
N LEU A 169 11.41 8.49 -11.25
CA LEU A 169 10.64 8.94 -12.40
C LEU A 169 10.84 10.43 -12.67
N ALA A 170 10.88 11.27 -11.64
CA ALA A 170 11.12 12.71 -11.79
C ALA A 170 12.49 12.98 -12.43
N LEU A 171 13.53 12.25 -12.02
CA LEU A 171 14.85 12.29 -12.66
C LEU A 171 14.80 11.79 -14.11
N CYS A 172 14.08 10.70 -14.39
CA CYS A 172 13.87 10.23 -15.76
C CYS A 172 13.15 11.25 -16.65
N LEU A 173 12.15 11.97 -16.11
CA LEU A 173 11.42 13.03 -16.83
C LEU A 173 12.33 14.24 -17.11
N ALA A 174 13.20 14.61 -16.16
CA ALA A 174 14.24 15.62 -16.38
C ALA A 174 15.17 15.22 -17.53
N ARG A 175 15.65 13.96 -17.55
CA ARG A 175 16.44 13.43 -18.65
C ARG A 175 15.71 13.45 -19.99
N LEU A 176 14.44 13.02 -20.01
CA LEU A 176 13.62 13.08 -21.22
C LEU A 176 13.47 14.51 -21.75
N SER A 177 13.38 15.51 -20.86
CA SER A 177 13.29 16.92 -21.28
C SER A 177 14.62 17.46 -21.83
N ARG A 178 15.76 16.87 -21.42
CA ARG A 178 17.07 17.17 -22.02
C ARG A 178 17.21 16.57 -23.42
N LEU A 179 16.69 15.35 -23.62
CA LEU A 179 16.70 14.64 -24.91
C LEU A 179 15.68 15.20 -25.91
N ALA A 180 14.50 15.59 -25.42
CA ALA A 180 13.41 16.19 -26.20
C ALA A 180 12.95 17.52 -25.57
N PRO A 181 13.58 18.66 -25.93
CA PRO A 181 13.28 19.97 -25.33
C PRO A 181 11.84 20.46 -25.52
N ARG A 182 11.10 19.92 -26.50
CA ARG A 182 9.69 20.24 -26.77
C ARG A 182 8.70 19.32 -26.04
N LEU A 183 9.20 18.41 -25.20
CA LEU A 183 8.38 17.46 -24.47
C LEU A 183 7.41 18.16 -23.52
N ARG A 184 6.12 17.89 -23.70
CA ARG A 184 5.08 18.25 -22.74
C ARG A 184 4.91 17.12 -21.73
N ARG A 185 4.66 17.48 -20.47
CA ARG A 185 4.38 16.53 -19.39
C ARG A 185 2.92 16.66 -18.96
N VAL A 186 2.24 15.53 -18.85
CA VAL A 186 0.83 15.46 -18.45
C VAL A 186 0.71 14.61 -17.21
N GLY A 187 0.26 15.18 -16.09
CA GLY A 187 -0.11 14.43 -14.89
C GLY A 187 -1.60 14.15 -14.87
N LEU A 188 -1.99 12.91 -14.58
CA LEU A 188 -3.39 12.54 -14.35
C LEU A 188 -3.58 12.12 -12.89
N SER A 189 -4.62 12.63 -12.25
CA SER A 189 -4.98 12.24 -10.88
C SER A 189 -6.48 12.28 -10.66
N ALA A 190 -6.98 11.36 -9.84
CA ALA A 190 -8.35 11.41 -9.34
C ALA A 190 -8.55 12.54 -8.33
N THR A 191 -7.58 12.70 -7.44
CA THR A 191 -7.69 13.55 -6.27
C THR A 191 -6.30 14.02 -5.82
N VAL A 192 -6.15 15.31 -5.53
CA VAL A 192 -4.87 15.88 -5.09
C VAL A 192 -5.10 16.85 -3.94
N ALA A 193 -4.50 16.56 -2.79
CA ALA A 193 -4.51 17.45 -1.62
C ALA A 193 -3.61 18.69 -1.83
N HIS A 194 -2.43 18.50 -2.44
CA HIS A 194 -1.42 19.56 -2.68
C HIS A 194 -1.21 19.80 -4.19
N PRO A 195 -2.16 20.45 -4.88
CA PRO A 195 -2.16 20.57 -6.34
C PRO A 195 -0.93 21.31 -6.88
N GLU A 196 -0.44 22.32 -6.16
CA GLU A 196 0.76 23.08 -6.54
C GLU A 196 2.02 22.21 -6.46
N ALA A 197 2.19 21.44 -5.39
CA ALA A 197 3.35 20.56 -5.23
C ALA A 197 3.36 19.44 -6.30
N ILE A 198 2.19 18.90 -6.65
CA ILE A 198 2.07 17.93 -7.75
C ILE A 198 2.29 18.59 -9.11
N ALA A 199 1.80 19.82 -9.32
CA ALA A 199 2.08 20.58 -10.54
C ALA A 199 3.59 20.84 -10.70
N ALA A 200 4.28 21.23 -9.62
CA ALA A 200 5.74 21.35 -9.59
C ALA A 200 6.42 20.02 -9.91
N TRP A 201 5.93 18.89 -9.37
CA TRP A 201 6.46 17.56 -9.68
C TRP A 201 6.32 17.19 -11.17
N VAL A 202 5.19 17.56 -11.80
CA VAL A 202 4.96 17.36 -13.24
C VAL A 202 5.78 18.34 -14.09
N ALA A 203 6.10 19.52 -13.58
CA ALA A 203 6.74 20.60 -14.31
C ALA A 203 8.14 20.23 -14.87
N PRO A 204 8.50 20.70 -16.08
CA PRO A 204 9.82 20.50 -16.65
C PRO A 204 10.96 21.24 -15.93
N ASP A 205 10.62 22.21 -15.09
CA ASP A 205 11.50 23.13 -14.39
C ASP A 205 11.21 23.22 -12.88
N ALA A 206 10.43 22.26 -12.35
CA ALA A 206 9.95 22.24 -10.97
C ALA A 206 9.07 23.44 -10.55
N ARG A 207 8.58 24.26 -11.50
CA ARG A 207 7.74 25.42 -11.19
C ARG A 207 6.26 25.10 -11.46
N PRO A 208 5.36 25.24 -10.47
CA PRO A 208 3.95 24.90 -10.66
C PRO A 208 3.28 25.73 -11.76
N ASP A 209 3.66 27.00 -11.91
CA ASP A 209 3.06 27.93 -12.89
C ASP A 209 3.33 27.53 -14.35
N SER A 210 4.36 26.72 -14.61
CA SER A 210 4.65 26.21 -15.96
C SER A 210 3.66 25.11 -16.39
N VAL A 211 2.82 24.62 -15.47
CA VAL A 211 1.83 23.57 -15.69
C VAL A 211 0.41 24.14 -15.63
N ALA A 212 -0.42 23.84 -16.64
CA ALA A 212 -1.83 24.19 -16.61
C ALA A 212 -2.60 23.23 -15.69
N LEU A 213 -3.17 23.74 -14.60
CA LEU A 213 -4.04 22.97 -13.72
C LEU A 213 -5.45 22.90 -14.33
N VAL A 214 -5.85 21.72 -14.78
CA VAL A 214 -7.19 21.44 -15.33
C VAL A 214 -7.98 20.66 -14.29
N ARG A 215 -9.07 21.24 -13.79
CA ARG A 215 -9.99 20.56 -12.88
C ARG A 215 -11.27 20.20 -13.62
N ALA A 216 -11.66 18.94 -13.60
CA ALA A 216 -12.99 18.58 -14.04
C ALA A 216 -14.00 19.08 -13.00
N THR A 217 -15.01 19.83 -13.46
CA THR A 217 -16.15 20.25 -12.67
C THR A 217 -17.33 19.32 -12.93
N GLY A 218 -18.11 19.02 -11.90
CA GLY A 218 -19.28 18.15 -11.98
C GLY A 218 -19.00 16.67 -11.66
N GLY A 219 -20.07 15.89 -11.66
CA GLY A 219 -20.11 14.48 -11.25
C GLY A 219 -21.13 14.26 -10.14
N ALA A 220 -21.86 13.15 -10.19
CA ALA A 220 -22.79 12.81 -9.13
C ALA A 220 -22.01 12.54 -7.82
N ALA A 221 -22.45 13.15 -6.72
CA ALA A 221 -21.84 12.90 -5.42
C ALA A 221 -21.96 11.41 -5.07
N PRO A 222 -20.91 10.79 -4.50
CA PRO A 222 -20.97 9.37 -4.15
C PRO A 222 -22.06 9.15 -3.10
N ALA A 223 -22.88 8.13 -3.34
CA ALA A 223 -23.89 7.69 -2.38
C ALA A 223 -23.21 6.75 -1.37
N LEU A 224 -22.91 7.29 -0.19
CA LEU A 224 -22.23 6.57 0.89
C LEU A 224 -23.20 6.26 2.03
N ASP A 225 -23.22 5.00 2.45
CA ASP A 225 -23.95 4.54 3.64
C ASP A 225 -23.08 3.64 4.52
N VAL A 226 -23.62 3.26 5.68
CA VAL A 226 -22.94 2.42 6.67
C VAL A 226 -23.79 1.18 6.92
N ILE A 227 -23.18 0.00 6.84
CA ILE A 227 -23.80 -1.28 7.22
C ILE A 227 -23.40 -1.57 8.66
N LEU A 228 -24.37 -1.85 9.50
CA LEU A 228 -24.18 -2.28 10.88
C LEU A 228 -24.82 -3.66 11.05
N PRO A 229 -24.30 -4.51 11.94
CA PRO A 229 -24.91 -5.80 12.20
C PRO A 229 -26.29 -5.63 12.87
N GLU A 230 -27.22 -6.54 12.60
CA GLU A 230 -28.44 -6.69 13.40
C GLU A 230 -28.06 -7.07 14.83
N GLY A 231 -28.59 -6.35 15.83
CA GLY A 231 -28.22 -6.51 17.23
C GLY A 231 -27.18 -5.50 17.71
N ARG A 232 -26.15 -5.97 18.45
CA ARG A 232 -25.15 -5.10 19.11
C ARG A 232 -23.83 -5.03 18.34
N LEU A 233 -23.37 -3.80 18.09
CA LEU A 233 -22.09 -3.54 17.45
C LEU A 233 -20.92 -3.90 18.41
N PRO A 234 -19.89 -4.63 17.93
CA PRO A 234 -18.73 -5.00 18.75
C PRO A 234 -18.01 -3.78 19.36
N TRP A 235 -17.57 -3.93 20.60
CA TRP A 235 -16.77 -2.90 21.29
C TRP A 235 -15.36 -2.80 20.69
N GLY A 236 -14.72 -3.94 20.39
CA GLY A 236 -13.38 -4.03 19.83
C GLY A 236 -13.23 -5.07 18.72
N GLY A 237 -12.02 -5.16 18.15
CA GLY A 237 -11.69 -6.07 17.04
C GLY A 237 -11.73 -5.41 15.66
N HIS A 238 -11.10 -6.05 14.67
CA HIS A 238 -10.79 -5.43 13.36
C HIS A 238 -11.36 -6.18 12.15
N MET A 239 -12.10 -7.26 12.37
CA MET A 239 -12.35 -8.24 11.30
C MET A 239 -13.65 -7.98 10.53
N GLY A 240 -14.59 -7.22 11.09
CA GLY A 240 -15.88 -6.91 10.45
C GLY A 240 -16.80 -8.12 10.27
N LEU A 241 -16.50 -9.25 10.92
CA LEU A 241 -17.21 -10.52 10.72
C LEU A 241 -18.67 -10.47 11.19
N ALA A 242 -18.97 -9.69 12.23
CA ALA A 242 -20.33 -9.53 12.76
C ALA A 242 -21.32 -9.02 11.71
N SER A 243 -20.85 -8.25 10.72
CA SER A 243 -21.70 -7.67 9.67
C SER A 243 -21.72 -8.49 8.36
N MET A 244 -21.13 -9.69 8.35
CA MET A 244 -21.10 -10.53 7.15
C MET A 244 -22.49 -10.98 6.67
N PRO A 245 -23.48 -11.25 7.55
CA PRO A 245 -24.86 -11.51 7.12
C PRO A 245 -25.47 -10.35 6.30
N GLU A 246 -25.29 -9.11 6.76
CA GLU A 246 -25.81 -7.92 6.08
C GLU A 246 -25.03 -7.60 4.81
N VAL A 247 -23.71 -7.82 4.82
CA VAL A 247 -22.89 -7.76 3.60
C VAL A 247 -23.40 -8.76 2.58
N TYR A 248 -23.63 -10.03 2.98
CA TYR A 248 -24.15 -11.06 2.10
C TYR A 248 -25.54 -10.70 1.54
N ALA A 249 -26.44 -10.19 2.38
CA ALA A 249 -27.74 -9.70 1.94
C ALA A 249 -27.62 -8.60 0.87
N ARG A 250 -26.65 -7.68 1.04
CA ARG A 250 -26.36 -6.62 0.08
C ARG A 250 -25.74 -7.14 -1.22
N LEU A 251 -24.91 -8.19 -1.15
CA LEU A 251 -24.37 -8.87 -2.34
C LEU A 251 -25.47 -9.53 -3.17
N ARG A 252 -26.49 -10.13 -2.53
CA ARG A 252 -27.65 -10.71 -3.23
C ARG A 252 -28.44 -9.67 -4.02
N ALA A 253 -28.59 -8.48 -3.46
CA ALA A 253 -29.40 -7.40 -4.02
C ALA A 253 -28.74 -6.64 -5.18
N ALA A 254 -27.42 -6.74 -5.38
CA ALA A 254 -26.70 -6.08 -6.47
C ALA A 254 -26.24 -7.07 -7.54
N ALA A 255 -26.10 -6.65 -8.79
CA ALA A 255 -25.61 -7.54 -9.84
C ALA A 255 -24.12 -7.85 -9.65
N VAL A 256 -23.29 -6.83 -9.43
CA VAL A 256 -21.85 -7.02 -9.23
C VAL A 256 -21.32 -6.10 -8.14
N SER A 257 -20.56 -6.66 -7.20
CA SER A 257 -19.97 -5.93 -6.07
C SER A 257 -18.47 -6.18 -5.92
N ILE A 258 -17.73 -5.17 -5.44
CA ILE A 258 -16.36 -5.35 -4.96
C ILE A 258 -16.36 -5.15 -3.45
N VAL A 259 -15.89 -6.16 -2.70
CA VAL A 259 -15.72 -6.10 -1.25
C VAL A 259 -14.25 -5.80 -0.95
N PHE A 260 -13.93 -4.55 -0.65
CA PHE A 260 -12.59 -4.15 -0.24
C PHE A 260 -12.36 -4.42 1.24
N VAL A 261 -11.18 -4.96 1.55
CA VAL A 261 -10.67 -5.15 2.90
C VAL A 261 -9.30 -4.46 3.05
N ASN A 262 -8.88 -4.23 4.28
CA ASN A 262 -7.63 -3.52 4.55
C ASN A 262 -6.41 -4.46 4.58
N THR A 263 -6.60 -5.72 4.96
CA THR A 263 -5.50 -6.70 5.07
C THR A 263 -5.80 -7.98 4.32
N ARG A 264 -4.73 -8.72 3.97
CA ARG A 264 -4.86 -10.05 3.33
C ARG A 264 -5.55 -11.05 4.28
N ALA A 265 -5.21 -10.98 5.56
CA ALA A 265 -5.86 -11.74 6.63
C ALA A 265 -7.38 -11.53 6.66
N GLN A 266 -7.81 -10.27 6.62
CA GLN A 266 -9.23 -9.91 6.59
C GLN A 266 -9.90 -10.37 5.28
N ALA A 267 -9.18 -10.40 4.15
CA ALA A 267 -9.71 -10.89 2.87
C ALA A 267 -10.11 -12.36 2.96
N GLU A 268 -9.20 -13.18 3.49
CA GLU A 268 -9.38 -14.62 3.67
C GLU A 268 -10.55 -14.91 4.62
N LEU A 269 -10.62 -14.22 5.76
CA LEU A 269 -11.66 -14.42 6.76
C LEU A 269 -13.04 -13.93 6.29
N ALA A 270 -13.10 -12.76 5.64
CA ALA A 270 -14.35 -12.28 5.05
C ALA A 270 -14.84 -13.21 3.93
N PHE A 271 -13.92 -13.72 3.09
CA PHE A 271 -14.27 -14.68 2.05
C PHE A 271 -14.81 -15.99 2.64
N GLN A 272 -14.18 -16.54 3.68
CA GLN A 272 -14.68 -17.74 4.36
C GLN A 272 -16.04 -17.51 5.03
N ALA A 273 -16.25 -16.37 5.67
CA ALA A 273 -17.53 -16.01 6.26
C ALA A 273 -18.65 -15.92 5.21
N LEU A 274 -18.39 -15.20 4.11
CA LEU A 274 -19.32 -15.11 2.99
C LEU A 274 -19.58 -16.47 2.34
N TRP A 275 -18.55 -17.31 2.20
CA TRP A 275 -18.70 -18.66 1.63
C TRP A 275 -19.63 -19.54 2.46
N ARG A 276 -19.57 -19.45 3.79
CA ARG A 276 -20.46 -20.21 4.70
C ARG A 276 -21.89 -19.74 4.65
N LEU A 277 -22.11 -18.44 4.47
CA LEU A 277 -23.43 -17.84 4.30
C LEU A 277 -24.01 -18.06 2.89
N ASN A 278 -23.22 -18.60 1.95
CA ASN A 278 -23.54 -18.59 0.53
C ASN A 278 -24.51 -19.70 0.09
N ASP A 279 -25.67 -19.79 0.71
CA ASP A 279 -26.72 -20.77 0.36
C ASP A 279 -27.18 -20.63 -1.10
N ASP A 280 -27.17 -19.40 -1.63
CA ASP A 280 -27.58 -19.10 -3.02
C ASP A 280 -26.50 -19.43 -4.07
N ASN A 281 -25.35 -19.99 -3.67
CA ASN A 281 -24.22 -20.32 -4.55
C ASN A 281 -23.77 -19.15 -5.44
N LEU A 282 -23.79 -17.93 -4.91
CA LEU A 282 -23.30 -16.76 -5.64
C LEU A 282 -21.83 -16.98 -6.03
N PRO A 283 -21.43 -16.68 -7.28
CA PRO A 283 -20.03 -16.76 -7.69
C PRO A 283 -19.24 -15.61 -7.05
N ILE A 284 -18.64 -15.91 -5.90
CA ILE A 284 -17.77 -15.01 -5.13
C ILE A 284 -16.31 -15.48 -5.29
N ALA A 285 -15.39 -14.55 -5.54
CA ALA A 285 -13.96 -14.86 -5.66
C ALA A 285 -13.10 -14.06 -4.68
N LEU A 286 -11.89 -14.55 -4.41
CA LEU A 286 -10.88 -13.90 -3.57
C LEU A 286 -9.76 -13.31 -4.44
N HIS A 287 -9.27 -12.11 -4.11
CA HIS A 287 -8.20 -11.45 -4.85
C HIS A 287 -7.22 -10.68 -3.95
N HIS A 288 -5.98 -11.15 -3.82
CA HIS A 288 -4.89 -10.41 -3.16
C HIS A 288 -3.51 -10.79 -3.68
N GLY A 289 -2.50 -9.99 -3.36
CA GLY A 289 -1.13 -10.11 -3.89
C GLY A 289 -0.41 -11.43 -3.59
N SER A 290 -0.75 -12.14 -2.51
CA SER A 290 -0.15 -13.45 -2.19
C SER A 290 -0.61 -14.61 -3.10
N LEU A 291 -1.67 -14.42 -3.90
CA LEU A 291 -2.16 -15.44 -4.83
C LEU A 291 -1.28 -15.50 -6.09
N THR A 292 -1.28 -16.66 -6.76
CA THR A 292 -0.51 -16.82 -8.00
C THR A 292 -1.00 -15.85 -9.09
N VAL A 293 -0.10 -15.47 -10.00
CA VAL A 293 -0.45 -14.60 -11.15
C VAL A 293 -1.56 -15.21 -12.01
N GLU A 294 -1.53 -16.54 -12.17
CA GLU A 294 -2.55 -17.27 -12.91
C GLU A 294 -3.93 -17.19 -12.25
N GLN A 295 -4.01 -17.40 -10.93
CA GLN A 295 -5.26 -17.26 -10.18
C GLN A 295 -5.82 -15.83 -10.25
N ARG A 296 -4.97 -14.82 -10.09
CA ARG A 296 -5.39 -13.41 -10.21
C ARG A 296 -5.96 -13.10 -11.59
N ARG A 297 -5.24 -13.47 -12.65
CA ARG A 297 -5.72 -13.31 -14.04
C ARG A 297 -7.03 -14.03 -14.31
N ARG A 298 -7.23 -15.21 -13.72
CA ARG A 298 -8.48 -15.97 -13.86
C ARG A 298 -9.65 -15.24 -13.21
N VAL A 299 -9.45 -14.64 -12.03
CA VAL A 299 -10.47 -13.83 -11.35
C VAL A 299 -10.76 -12.54 -12.14
N GLU A 300 -9.71 -11.84 -12.58
CA GLU A 300 -9.83 -10.62 -13.41
C GLU A 300 -10.61 -10.88 -14.71
N ALA A 301 -10.31 -11.98 -15.42
CA ALA A 301 -11.04 -12.38 -16.62
C ALA A 301 -12.50 -12.77 -16.32
N ALA A 302 -12.73 -13.51 -15.23
CA ALA A 302 -14.08 -13.87 -14.81
C ALA A 302 -14.95 -12.66 -14.46
N MET A 303 -14.34 -11.65 -13.85
CA MET A 303 -14.99 -10.38 -13.57
C MET A 303 -15.30 -9.60 -14.85
N ALA A 304 -14.33 -9.49 -15.76
CA ALA A 304 -14.50 -8.80 -17.05
C ALA A 304 -15.58 -9.44 -17.93
N GLU A 305 -15.73 -10.77 -17.86
CA GLU A 305 -16.77 -11.53 -18.57
C GLU A 305 -18.14 -11.53 -17.85
N GLY A 306 -18.27 -10.84 -16.71
CA GLY A 306 -19.53 -10.78 -15.96
C GLY A 306 -19.94 -12.10 -15.29
N ARG A 307 -18.99 -13.02 -15.07
CA ARG A 307 -19.24 -14.34 -14.47
C ARG A 307 -19.22 -14.36 -12.95
N LEU A 308 -18.85 -13.25 -12.31
CA LEU A 308 -18.77 -13.11 -10.85
C LEU A 308 -19.82 -12.13 -10.35
N ARG A 309 -20.40 -12.45 -9.18
CA ARG A 309 -21.31 -11.57 -8.44
C ARG A 309 -20.55 -10.71 -7.43
N ALA A 310 -19.45 -11.23 -6.87
CA ALA A 310 -18.61 -10.46 -5.99
C ALA A 310 -17.13 -10.87 -6.04
N VAL A 311 -16.26 -9.92 -5.73
CA VAL A 311 -14.83 -10.16 -5.49
C VAL A 311 -14.44 -9.56 -4.14
N VAL A 312 -13.90 -10.38 -3.24
CA VAL A 312 -13.28 -9.94 -1.99
C VAL A 312 -11.82 -9.61 -2.26
N ALA A 313 -11.42 -8.36 -2.06
CA ALA A 313 -10.11 -7.90 -2.47
C ALA A 313 -9.43 -6.95 -1.49
N THR A 314 -8.09 -7.01 -1.49
CA THR A 314 -7.26 -5.98 -0.84
C THR A 314 -7.01 -4.81 -1.80
N ALA A 315 -6.10 -3.91 -1.42
CA ALA A 315 -5.61 -2.82 -2.28
C ALA A 315 -5.05 -3.27 -3.64
N SER A 316 -4.90 -4.58 -3.89
CA SER A 316 -4.61 -5.15 -5.20
C SER A 316 -5.56 -4.70 -6.32
N LEU A 317 -6.79 -4.26 -5.99
CA LEU A 317 -7.78 -3.76 -6.94
C LEU A 317 -8.10 -2.26 -6.76
N ASP A 318 -7.38 -1.53 -5.88
CA ASP A 318 -7.63 -0.10 -5.65
C ASP A 318 -7.37 0.72 -6.93
N LEU A 319 -6.38 0.28 -7.71
CA LEU A 319 -5.87 0.96 -8.90
C LEU A 319 -5.88 0.02 -10.11
N GLY A 320 -6.30 0.54 -11.26
CA GLY A 320 -5.82 0.01 -12.53
C GLY A 320 -6.82 -0.71 -13.44
N ILE A 321 -7.93 -1.23 -12.91
CA ILE A 321 -8.86 -2.06 -13.69
C ILE A 321 -10.23 -1.37 -13.71
N ASP A 322 -10.75 -1.15 -14.91
CA ASP A 322 -12.08 -0.59 -15.16
C ASP A 322 -13.02 -1.73 -15.54
N TRP A 323 -13.84 -2.16 -14.57
CA TRP A 323 -14.96 -3.06 -14.81
C TRP A 323 -16.23 -2.22 -14.86
N GLY A 324 -16.64 -1.82 -16.06
CA GLY A 324 -17.81 -0.96 -16.26
C GLY A 324 -19.16 -1.53 -15.77
N ALA A 325 -19.17 -2.75 -15.21
CA ALA A 325 -20.35 -3.46 -14.73
C ALA A 325 -20.48 -3.54 -13.18
N VAL A 326 -19.64 -2.84 -12.41
CA VAL A 326 -19.71 -2.87 -10.93
C VAL A 326 -20.75 -1.88 -10.41
N ASP A 327 -21.77 -2.38 -9.70
CA ASP A 327 -22.88 -1.54 -9.20
C ASP A 327 -22.56 -0.86 -7.87
N GLN A 328 -21.77 -1.55 -7.02
CA GLN A 328 -21.46 -1.07 -5.68
C GLN A 328 -20.10 -1.55 -5.17
N VAL A 329 -19.58 -0.78 -4.23
CA VAL A 329 -18.37 -1.10 -3.47
C VAL A 329 -18.73 -1.27 -1.99
N ILE A 330 -18.25 -2.33 -1.36
CA ILE A 330 -18.40 -2.55 0.08
C ILE A 330 -17.01 -2.48 0.69
N GLN A 331 -16.80 -1.56 1.63
CA GLN A 331 -15.54 -1.35 2.33
C GLN A 331 -15.65 -1.94 3.74
N VAL A 332 -15.00 -3.09 3.96
CA VAL A 332 -14.95 -3.77 5.27
C VAL A 332 -13.79 -3.24 6.09
N GLY A 333 -14.11 -2.84 7.31
CA GLY A 333 -13.27 -2.01 8.16
C GLY A 333 -13.24 -0.56 7.70
N ALA A 334 -12.90 0.35 8.60
CA ALA A 334 -12.82 1.77 8.28
C ALA A 334 -11.78 2.06 7.16
N PRO A 335 -11.99 3.08 6.31
CA PRO A 335 -11.20 3.29 5.09
C PRO A 335 -9.76 3.79 5.35
N LYS A 336 -9.44 4.22 6.57
CA LYS A 336 -8.15 4.80 7.01
C LYS A 336 -7.75 6.12 6.33
N GLY A 337 -8.34 6.47 5.19
CA GLY A 337 -8.20 7.79 4.56
C GLY A 337 -9.19 8.05 3.43
N VAL A 338 -9.48 9.34 3.21
CA VAL A 338 -10.50 9.84 2.27
C VAL A 338 -10.10 9.61 0.81
N ALA A 339 -8.83 9.87 0.46
CA ALA A 339 -8.35 9.68 -0.91
C ALA A 339 -8.51 8.24 -1.40
N ARG A 340 -8.22 7.28 -0.52
CA ARG A 340 -8.41 5.85 -0.79
C ARG A 340 -9.89 5.50 -0.89
N LEU A 341 -10.72 6.00 0.01
CA LEU A 341 -12.17 5.79 -0.06
C LEU A 341 -12.70 6.22 -1.43
N LEU A 342 -12.36 7.41 -1.90
CA LEU A 342 -12.78 7.92 -3.20
C LEU A 342 -12.23 7.10 -4.38
N GLN A 343 -11.00 6.60 -4.30
CA GLN A 343 -10.45 5.68 -5.30
C GLN A 343 -11.23 4.36 -5.39
N ARG A 344 -11.55 3.77 -4.23
CA ARG A 344 -12.34 2.53 -4.14
C ARG A 344 -13.77 2.74 -4.61
N VAL A 345 -14.44 3.78 -4.11
CA VAL A 345 -15.82 4.16 -4.49
C VAL A 345 -15.92 4.40 -5.98
N GLY A 346 -14.91 5.04 -6.58
CA GLY A 346 -14.85 5.27 -8.02
C GLY A 346 -14.80 4.00 -8.88
N ARG A 347 -14.69 2.80 -8.29
CA ARG A 347 -14.82 1.51 -8.99
C ARG A 347 -16.28 1.10 -9.20
N ALA A 348 -17.23 1.67 -8.46
CA ALA A 348 -18.67 1.46 -8.66
C ALA A 348 -19.26 2.53 -9.58
N ASN A 349 -20.16 2.12 -10.48
CA ASN A 349 -20.83 2.97 -11.47
C ASN A 349 -19.84 3.96 -12.12
N HIS A 350 -18.91 3.43 -12.92
CA HIS A 350 -17.77 4.16 -13.50
C HIS A 350 -18.16 5.23 -14.56
N ARG A 351 -19.34 5.84 -14.42
CA ARG A 351 -19.87 6.92 -15.26
C ARG A 351 -19.93 8.19 -14.43
N MET A 352 -19.36 9.29 -14.93
CA MET A 352 -19.37 10.58 -14.21
C MET A 352 -20.79 11.04 -13.82
N ASP A 353 -21.81 10.67 -14.61
CA ASP A 353 -23.16 11.19 -14.50
C ASP A 353 -24.08 10.33 -13.61
N GLU A 354 -23.59 9.18 -13.11
CA GLU A 354 -24.28 8.31 -12.17
C GLU A 354 -23.53 8.29 -10.83
N ALA A 355 -24.27 8.25 -9.71
CA ALA A 355 -23.63 8.21 -8.39
C ALA A 355 -22.97 6.84 -8.16
N SER A 356 -21.66 6.85 -7.91
CA SER A 356 -20.96 5.69 -7.35
C SER A 356 -21.57 5.35 -5.98
N ARG A 357 -21.97 4.09 -5.80
CA ARG A 357 -22.55 3.59 -4.55
C ARG A 357 -21.50 2.86 -3.74
N ALA A 358 -21.37 3.21 -2.47
CA ALA A 358 -20.53 2.44 -1.57
C ALA A 358 -21.07 2.35 -0.15
N ALA A 359 -20.77 1.23 0.49
CA ALA A 359 -21.15 0.92 1.84
C ALA A 359 -19.93 0.72 2.72
N LEU A 360 -19.87 1.39 3.86
CA LEU A 360 -18.81 1.19 4.86
C LEU A 360 -19.28 0.19 5.93
N VAL A 361 -18.45 -0.77 6.28
CA VAL A 361 -18.76 -1.84 7.24
C VAL A 361 -17.74 -1.76 8.40
N PRO A 362 -17.98 -0.91 9.40
CA PRO A 362 -17.07 -0.74 10.53
C PRO A 362 -17.02 -2.03 11.37
N ALA A 363 -15.82 -2.41 11.83
CA ALA A 363 -15.61 -3.61 12.63
C ALA A 363 -15.91 -3.41 14.13
N ASN A 364 -15.87 -2.16 14.61
CA ASN A 364 -16.06 -1.81 16.02
C ASN A 364 -16.62 -0.38 16.18
N ARG A 365 -16.90 0.02 17.44
CA ARG A 365 -17.47 1.34 17.78
C ARG A 365 -16.60 2.52 17.36
N PHE A 366 -15.27 2.45 17.49
CA PHE A 366 -14.38 3.51 17.01
C PHE A 366 -14.40 3.63 15.48
N GLU A 367 -14.43 2.51 14.77
CA GLU A 367 -14.49 2.50 13.31
C GLU A 367 -15.80 3.11 12.77
N VAL A 368 -16.90 3.06 13.51
CA VAL A 368 -18.13 3.81 13.13
C VAL A 368 -17.87 5.31 13.10
N ILE A 369 -17.16 5.83 14.12
CA ILE A 369 -16.81 7.25 14.19
C ILE A 369 -15.88 7.61 13.03
N GLU A 370 -14.90 6.74 12.72
CA GLU A 370 -13.99 6.90 11.59
C GLU A 370 -14.75 6.89 10.24
N CYS A 371 -15.68 5.96 10.04
CA CYS A 371 -16.53 5.90 8.85
C CYS A 371 -17.40 7.16 8.71
N ARG A 372 -17.98 7.65 9.82
CA ARG A 372 -18.74 8.91 9.81
C ARG A 372 -17.86 10.10 9.47
N ALA A 373 -16.67 10.18 10.04
CA ALA A 373 -15.69 11.23 9.74
C ALA A 373 -15.28 11.22 8.27
N ALA A 374 -15.10 10.02 7.67
CA ALA A 374 -14.76 9.88 6.26
C ALA A 374 -15.91 10.33 5.34
N ILE A 375 -17.16 9.97 5.67
CA ILE A 375 -18.34 10.44 4.93
C ILE A 375 -18.45 11.97 4.98
N GLN A 376 -18.24 12.57 6.16
CA GLN A 376 -18.27 14.03 6.31
C GLN A 376 -17.15 14.71 5.52
N ALA A 377 -15.94 14.15 5.52
CA ALA A 377 -14.81 14.70 4.76
C ALA A 377 -15.02 14.63 3.24
N VAL A 378 -15.61 13.53 2.74
CA VAL A 378 -16.03 13.43 1.34
C VAL A 378 -17.07 14.49 1.01
N ALA A 379 -18.07 14.68 1.87
CA ALA A 379 -19.12 15.67 1.67
C ALA A 379 -18.60 17.12 1.68
N SER A 380 -17.54 17.42 2.46
CA SER A 380 -16.90 18.75 2.47
C SER A 380 -15.83 18.94 1.40
N GLY A 381 -15.53 17.91 0.59
CA GLY A 381 -14.50 17.96 -0.45
C GLY A 381 -13.07 18.01 0.10
N GLU A 382 -12.87 17.62 1.36
CA GLU A 382 -11.55 17.60 1.97
C GLU A 382 -10.79 16.33 1.61
N MET A 383 -9.52 16.50 1.23
CA MET A 383 -8.66 15.43 0.76
C MET A 383 -7.53 15.17 1.74
N ASP A 384 -7.25 13.89 1.98
CA ASP A 384 -6.08 13.46 2.73
C ASP A 384 -4.84 13.44 1.83
N GLY A 385 -3.68 13.78 2.39
CA GLY A 385 -2.38 13.63 1.75
C GLY A 385 -1.32 14.58 2.32
N GLU A 386 -0.10 14.09 2.40
CA GLU A 386 1.08 14.91 2.70
C GLU A 386 1.68 15.47 1.41
N PRO A 387 2.36 16.63 1.46
CA PRO A 387 3.08 17.12 0.30
C PRO A 387 4.22 16.14 -0.07
N PRO A 388 4.58 16.02 -1.35
CA PRO A 388 5.72 15.22 -1.78
C PRO A 388 7.00 15.61 -1.01
N ARG A 389 7.71 14.61 -0.50
CA ARG A 389 9.00 14.81 0.19
C ARG A 389 10.16 15.08 -0.79
N PRO A 390 11.29 15.63 -0.31
CA PRO A 390 12.54 15.65 -1.06
C PRO A 390 13.00 14.25 -1.50
N GLY A 391 13.75 14.20 -2.59
CA GLY A 391 14.25 12.97 -3.20
C GLY A 391 15.41 12.34 -2.42
N GLY A 392 15.47 11.00 -2.40
CA GLY A 392 16.52 10.26 -1.70
C GLY A 392 17.89 10.31 -2.42
N LEU A 393 18.98 10.38 -1.65
CA LEU A 393 20.35 10.35 -2.18
C LEU A 393 20.73 8.98 -2.79
N ASP A 394 20.12 7.91 -2.30
CA ASP A 394 20.26 6.55 -2.83
C ASP A 394 19.67 6.41 -4.24
N VAL A 395 18.51 7.05 -4.48
CA VAL A 395 17.90 7.12 -5.80
C VAL A 395 18.73 7.98 -6.75
N LEU A 396 19.29 9.10 -6.26
CA LEU A 396 20.22 9.93 -7.04
C LEU A 396 21.47 9.14 -7.45
N ALA A 397 22.06 8.37 -6.54
CA ALA A 397 23.21 7.49 -6.81
C ALA A 397 22.90 6.53 -7.98
N GLN A 398 21.74 5.87 -7.91
CA GLN A 398 21.28 4.98 -8.98
C GLN A 398 21.11 5.72 -10.32
N HIS A 399 20.54 6.92 -10.30
CA HIS A 399 20.32 7.70 -11.51
C HIS A 399 21.65 8.13 -12.16
N ILE A 400 22.65 8.57 -11.38
CA ILE A 400 23.98 8.90 -11.89
C ILE A 400 24.62 7.68 -12.58
N LEU A 401 24.54 6.50 -11.97
CA LEU A 401 25.01 5.24 -12.56
C LEU A 401 24.27 4.92 -13.87
N ALA A 402 22.96 5.14 -13.92
CA ALA A 402 22.17 4.95 -15.14
C ALA A 402 22.57 5.92 -16.26
N MET A 403 22.89 7.18 -15.93
CA MET A 403 23.36 8.17 -16.90
C MET A 403 24.74 7.82 -17.44
N ALA A 404 25.67 7.38 -16.58
CA ALA A 404 26.97 6.89 -17.02
C ALA A 404 26.88 5.69 -17.97
N CYS A 405 25.86 4.83 -17.79
CA CYS A 405 25.60 3.69 -18.69
C CYS A 405 25.08 4.13 -20.06
N HIS A 406 24.37 5.26 -20.14
CA HIS A 406 23.83 5.78 -21.38
C HIS A 406 24.92 6.44 -22.23
N ALA A 407 25.63 7.41 -21.67
CA ALA A 407 26.69 8.16 -22.34
C ALA A 407 27.58 8.88 -21.31
N PRO A 408 28.83 9.25 -21.68
CA PRO A 408 29.66 10.10 -20.84
C PRO A 408 29.01 11.45 -20.56
N PHE A 409 29.21 11.99 -19.36
CA PHE A 409 28.63 13.27 -18.95
C PHE A 409 29.59 14.13 -18.14
N HIS A 410 29.41 15.46 -18.22
CA HIS A 410 30.07 16.40 -17.32
C HIS A 410 29.27 16.55 -16.02
N PRO A 411 29.90 16.53 -14.83
CA PRO A 411 29.21 16.65 -13.54
C PRO A 411 28.27 17.86 -13.44
N ASP A 412 28.74 19.04 -13.86
CA ASP A 412 27.94 20.28 -13.79
C ASP A 412 26.69 20.22 -14.67
N ALA A 413 26.80 19.59 -15.84
CA ALA A 413 25.68 19.43 -16.75
C ALA A 413 24.62 18.48 -16.18
N LEU A 414 25.06 17.39 -15.54
CA LEU A 414 24.14 16.46 -14.88
C LEU A 414 23.50 17.09 -13.64
N TYR A 415 24.23 17.87 -12.85
CA TYR A 415 23.68 18.59 -11.70
C TYR A 415 22.58 19.60 -12.13
N ALA A 416 22.82 20.36 -13.20
CA ALA A 416 21.82 21.27 -13.77
C ALA A 416 20.58 20.54 -14.32
N GLU A 417 20.74 19.29 -14.78
CA GLU A 417 19.63 18.43 -15.19
C GLU A 417 18.84 17.92 -13.96
N VAL A 418 19.53 17.40 -12.95
CA VAL A 418 18.95 16.84 -11.72
C VAL A 418 18.11 17.87 -10.96
N THR A 419 18.61 19.10 -10.82
CA THR A 419 17.93 20.18 -10.09
C THR A 419 16.67 20.71 -10.80
N ARG A 420 16.38 20.26 -12.03
CA ARG A 420 15.09 20.50 -12.69
C ARG A 420 14.00 19.51 -12.29
N ALA A 421 14.34 18.42 -11.61
CA ALA A 421 13.37 17.50 -11.04
C ALA A 421 12.92 18.03 -9.67
N ALA A 422 11.60 18.16 -9.45
CA ALA A 422 11.08 18.78 -8.22
C ALA A 422 11.60 18.16 -6.90
N PRO A 423 11.74 16.82 -6.76
CA PRO A 423 12.28 16.23 -5.53
C PRO A 423 13.73 16.66 -5.23
N TYR A 424 14.47 17.14 -6.25
CA TYR A 424 15.88 17.53 -6.17
C TYR A 424 16.10 19.02 -6.48
N ALA A 425 15.05 19.83 -6.57
CA ALA A 425 15.16 21.24 -6.93
C ALA A 425 15.97 22.05 -5.91
N ALA A 426 15.96 21.64 -4.64
CA ALA A 426 16.73 22.22 -3.56
C ALA A 426 18.01 21.42 -3.20
N LEU A 427 18.42 20.47 -4.04
CA LEU A 427 19.62 19.66 -3.79
C LEU A 427 20.85 20.56 -3.71
N ALA A 428 21.59 20.49 -2.61
CA ALA A 428 22.85 21.21 -2.46
C ALA A 428 23.91 20.61 -3.40
N ARG A 429 24.78 21.47 -3.95
CA ARG A 429 25.86 21.01 -4.84
C ARG A 429 26.80 20.02 -4.15
N GLY A 430 27.16 20.27 -2.88
CA GLY A 430 28.00 19.36 -2.10
C GLY A 430 27.41 17.95 -1.98
N ASP A 431 26.09 17.84 -1.80
CA ASP A 431 25.41 16.54 -1.71
C ASP A 431 25.44 15.78 -3.04
N PHE A 432 25.31 16.49 -4.16
CA PHE A 432 25.48 15.88 -5.48
C PHE A 432 26.91 15.36 -5.67
N ASP A 433 27.92 16.17 -5.32
CA ASP A 433 29.32 15.80 -5.48
C ASP A 433 29.71 14.61 -4.57
N ASP A 434 29.19 14.56 -3.33
CA ASP A 434 29.37 13.43 -2.43
C ASP A 434 28.76 12.14 -2.98
N VAL A 435 27.56 12.21 -3.56
CA VAL A 435 26.91 11.05 -4.20
C VAL A 435 27.68 10.62 -5.44
N LEU A 436 28.13 11.55 -6.27
CA LEU A 436 28.94 11.26 -7.45
C LEU A 436 30.24 10.55 -7.07
N ARG A 437 30.96 11.07 -6.07
CA ARG A 437 32.19 10.45 -5.55
C ARG A 437 31.92 9.04 -5.03
N PHE A 438 30.84 8.85 -4.29
CA PHE A 438 30.43 7.53 -3.80
C PHE A 438 30.20 6.53 -4.95
N VAL A 439 29.51 6.90 -6.02
CA VAL A 439 29.27 5.97 -7.14
C VAL A 439 30.48 5.79 -8.06
N GLU A 440 31.41 6.73 -8.04
CA GLU A 440 32.63 6.70 -8.84
C GLU A 440 33.62 5.65 -8.32
N ASP A 441 33.99 5.74 -7.05
CA ASP A 441 35.01 4.88 -6.43
C ASP A 441 34.62 4.26 -5.08
N GLY A 442 33.41 4.51 -4.59
CA GLY A 442 32.97 4.08 -3.26
C GLY A 442 33.21 5.12 -2.16
N GLY A 443 33.81 6.27 -2.47
CA GLY A 443 34.14 7.31 -1.52
C GLY A 443 35.31 6.93 -0.60
N TYR A 444 35.54 7.75 0.43
CA TYR A 444 36.70 7.61 1.33
C TYR A 444 36.85 6.19 1.91
N ALA A 445 35.78 5.63 2.48
CA ALA A 445 35.82 4.34 3.16
C ALA A 445 35.99 3.11 2.23
N LEU A 446 35.63 3.22 0.94
CA LEU A 446 35.56 2.07 0.03
C LEU A 446 36.46 2.18 -1.21
N SER A 447 37.10 3.33 -1.44
CA SER A 447 38.02 3.62 -2.56
C SER A 447 39.20 2.64 -2.72
N GLY A 448 39.60 1.99 -1.62
CA GLY A 448 40.67 0.97 -1.60
C GLY A 448 40.28 -0.36 -2.26
N TYR A 449 38.99 -0.60 -2.54
CA TYR A 449 38.53 -1.85 -3.16
C TYR A 449 38.15 -1.63 -4.62
N GLU A 450 38.84 -2.31 -5.54
CA GLU A 450 38.61 -2.16 -6.99
C GLU A 450 37.15 -2.42 -7.40
N ARG A 451 36.45 -3.34 -6.72
CA ARG A 451 35.05 -3.67 -7.02
C ARG A 451 34.07 -2.49 -6.91
N PHE A 452 34.42 -1.43 -6.16
CA PHE A 452 33.55 -0.26 -5.99
C PHE A 452 33.88 0.88 -6.96
N ARG A 453 34.97 0.74 -7.73
CA ARG A 453 35.32 1.66 -8.82
C ARG A 453 34.46 1.32 -10.03
N LYS A 454 33.32 2.00 -10.18
CA LYS A 454 32.35 1.75 -11.27
C LYS A 454 32.52 2.74 -12.41
N LEU A 455 32.94 3.96 -12.08
CA LEU A 455 33.14 5.06 -13.03
C LEU A 455 34.61 5.49 -13.05
N PHE A 456 34.97 6.30 -14.04
CA PHE A 456 36.25 6.99 -14.12
C PHE A 456 36.10 8.34 -14.80
N ARG A 457 37.03 9.27 -14.53
CA ARG A 457 37.11 10.56 -15.23
C ARG A 457 38.19 10.52 -16.30
N ASP A 458 37.91 11.11 -17.45
CA ASP A 458 38.93 11.40 -18.46
C ASP A 458 39.67 12.72 -18.18
N ALA A 459 40.57 13.11 -19.08
CA ALA A 459 41.39 14.31 -18.93
C ALA A 459 40.55 15.61 -19.02
N GLU A 460 39.41 15.55 -19.70
CA GLU A 460 38.44 16.62 -19.88
C GLU A 460 37.43 16.71 -18.73
N GLY A 461 37.52 15.81 -17.74
CA GLY A 461 36.64 15.78 -16.57
C GLY A 461 35.28 15.14 -16.82
N MET A 462 35.08 14.47 -17.95
CA MET A 462 33.88 13.71 -18.25
C MET A 462 33.88 12.38 -17.51
N ILE A 463 32.70 11.98 -17.02
CA ILE A 463 32.50 10.73 -16.29
C ILE A 463 32.09 9.63 -17.25
N HIS A 464 32.78 8.50 -17.17
CA HIS A 464 32.55 7.32 -18.00
C HIS A 464 32.28 6.08 -17.13
N VAL A 465 31.44 5.17 -17.63
CA VAL A 465 31.37 3.82 -17.07
C VAL A 465 32.63 3.03 -17.47
N ARG A 466 33.21 2.25 -16.55
CA ARG A 466 34.49 1.53 -16.79
C ARG A 466 34.47 0.42 -17.84
N GLY A 467 33.29 0.10 -18.38
CA GLY A 467 33.19 -0.81 -19.52
C GLY A 467 31.84 -1.50 -19.65
N PRO A 468 31.65 -2.29 -20.72
CA PRO A 468 30.38 -2.95 -21.02
C PRO A 468 29.92 -3.94 -19.95
N GLN A 469 30.85 -4.64 -19.28
CA GLN A 469 30.53 -5.57 -18.20
C GLN A 469 29.94 -4.86 -16.99
N VAL A 470 30.56 -3.75 -16.56
CA VAL A 470 30.06 -2.90 -15.46
C VAL A 470 28.70 -2.32 -15.83
N ALA A 471 28.56 -1.77 -17.04
CA ALA A 471 27.28 -1.23 -17.52
C ALA A 471 26.17 -2.29 -17.54
N ARG A 472 26.47 -3.53 -17.96
CA ARG A 472 25.51 -4.65 -17.91
C ARG A 472 25.11 -4.98 -16.47
N GLN A 473 26.08 -5.04 -15.55
CA GLN A 473 25.86 -5.34 -14.15
C GLN A 473 24.98 -4.29 -13.47
N LEU A 474 25.25 -3.00 -13.72
CA LEU A 474 24.46 -1.88 -13.22
C LEU A 474 23.00 -1.97 -13.73
N ARG A 475 22.79 -2.18 -15.03
CA ARG A 475 21.44 -2.28 -15.62
C ARG A 475 20.60 -3.43 -15.05
N MET A 476 21.21 -4.55 -14.66
CA MET A 476 20.49 -5.69 -14.05
C MET A 476 19.99 -5.40 -12.63
N ASN A 477 20.53 -4.37 -11.98
CA ASN A 477 20.21 -4.02 -10.59
C ASN A 477 19.48 -2.67 -10.47
N LEU A 478 19.14 -2.01 -11.59
CA LEU A 478 18.33 -0.78 -11.58
C LEU A 478 16.91 -1.07 -11.09
N GLY A 479 16.49 -0.35 -10.05
CA GLY A 479 15.14 -0.39 -9.51
C GLY A 479 15.09 0.12 -8.08
N THR A 480 14.01 0.82 -7.71
CA THR A 480 13.83 1.35 -6.35
C THR A 480 12.95 0.46 -5.47
N ILE A 481 12.38 -0.61 -6.02
CA ILE A 481 11.57 -1.58 -5.28
C ILE A 481 12.50 -2.63 -4.68
N VAL A 482 12.61 -2.65 -3.35
CA VAL A 482 13.30 -3.70 -2.60
C VAL A 482 12.24 -4.64 -2.02
N GLU A 483 12.11 -5.83 -2.61
CA GLU A 483 11.10 -6.82 -2.22
C GLU A 483 11.40 -7.38 -0.82
N THR A 484 10.34 -7.57 -0.03
CA THR A 484 10.44 -8.38 1.20
C THR A 484 10.60 -9.84 0.79
N PRO A 485 11.54 -10.61 1.37
CA PRO A 485 11.75 -11.99 0.97
C PRO A 485 10.49 -12.83 1.22
N LEU A 486 10.05 -13.53 0.17
CA LEU A 486 8.89 -14.40 0.17
C LEU A 486 9.32 -15.86 0.04
N MET A 487 8.54 -16.76 0.62
CA MET A 487 8.70 -18.20 0.50
C MET A 487 7.47 -18.82 -0.16
N LYS A 488 7.70 -19.77 -1.09
CA LYS A 488 6.62 -20.47 -1.79
C LYS A 488 5.91 -21.43 -0.85
N VAL A 489 4.58 -21.34 -0.75
CA VAL A 489 3.75 -22.31 -0.04
C VAL A 489 3.40 -23.44 -1.00
N ARG A 490 3.82 -24.68 -0.70
CA ARG A 490 3.66 -25.83 -1.58
C ARG A 490 2.97 -27.00 -0.87
N LEU A 491 1.91 -27.52 -1.48
CA LEU A 491 1.29 -28.75 -1.01
C LEU A 491 2.27 -29.93 -1.14
N ARG A 492 2.35 -30.78 -0.13
CA ARG A 492 3.15 -32.00 -0.15
C ARG A 492 2.73 -32.87 -1.35
N GLY A 493 3.65 -33.10 -2.28
CA GLY A 493 3.39 -33.82 -3.53
C GLY A 493 2.44 -33.10 -4.51
N GLY A 494 2.22 -31.80 -4.33
CA GLY A 494 1.22 -31.03 -5.06
C GLY A 494 1.71 -29.67 -5.56
N PRO A 495 0.78 -28.81 -6.04
CA PRO A 495 1.13 -27.54 -6.63
C PRO A 495 1.59 -26.50 -5.60
N VAL A 496 2.23 -25.44 -6.11
CA VAL A 496 2.49 -24.20 -5.35
C VAL A 496 1.18 -23.42 -5.27
N LEU A 497 0.78 -23.06 -4.06
CA LEU A 497 -0.46 -22.33 -3.80
C LEU A 497 -0.26 -20.81 -3.88
N GLY A 498 0.94 -20.32 -3.58
CA GLY A 498 1.28 -18.91 -3.57
C GLY A 498 2.52 -18.65 -2.71
N GLU A 499 2.65 -17.44 -2.17
CA GLU A 499 3.84 -17.01 -1.43
C GLU A 499 3.49 -16.28 -0.11
N VAL A 500 4.27 -16.53 0.94
CA VAL A 500 4.16 -15.90 2.28
C VAL A 500 5.48 -15.21 2.66
N GLU A 501 5.45 -14.22 3.54
CA GLU A 501 6.68 -13.56 4.02
C GLU A 501 7.56 -14.54 4.81
N GLU A 502 8.87 -14.53 4.56
CA GLU A 502 9.85 -15.38 5.26
C GLU A 502 9.77 -15.22 6.79
N TRP A 503 9.51 -13.99 7.27
CA TRP A 503 9.29 -13.71 8.68
C TRP A 503 8.14 -14.53 9.28
N PHE A 504 6.98 -14.59 8.62
CA PHE A 504 5.85 -15.38 9.12
C PHE A 504 6.23 -16.86 9.26
N VAL A 505 6.95 -17.40 8.28
CA VAL A 505 7.45 -18.78 8.32
C VAL A 505 8.38 -19.02 9.51
N SER A 506 9.22 -18.03 9.85
CA SER A 506 10.12 -18.13 11.02
C SER A 506 9.38 -18.21 12.36
N THR A 507 8.08 -17.87 12.39
CA THR A 507 7.22 -18.00 13.58
C THR A 507 6.47 -19.35 13.65
N LEU A 508 6.63 -20.24 12.65
CA LEU A 508 5.90 -21.51 12.56
C LEU A 508 6.74 -22.70 13.04
N GLU A 509 6.08 -23.64 13.72
CA GLU A 509 6.61 -24.94 14.11
C GLU A 509 5.84 -26.06 13.40
N PRO A 510 6.51 -27.17 13.01
CA PRO A 510 5.83 -28.30 12.37
C PRO A 510 4.58 -28.74 13.14
N GLY A 511 3.45 -28.85 12.45
CA GLY A 511 2.14 -29.12 13.05
C GLY A 511 1.24 -27.89 13.18
N HIS A 512 1.79 -26.67 13.19
CA HIS A 512 0.97 -25.44 13.19
C HIS A 512 0.09 -25.36 11.95
N THR A 513 -1.16 -24.95 12.13
CA THR A 513 -2.10 -24.68 11.05
C THR A 513 -2.14 -23.19 10.71
N PHE A 514 -2.38 -22.86 9.44
CA PHE A 514 -2.59 -21.49 8.99
C PHE A 514 -3.56 -21.39 7.80
N ILE A 515 -4.24 -20.26 7.67
CA ILE A 515 -5.16 -19.99 6.55
C ILE A 515 -4.39 -19.38 5.38
N PHE A 516 -4.57 -19.97 4.18
CA PHE A 516 -4.01 -19.43 2.95
C PHE A 516 -4.79 -19.92 1.72
N GLY A 517 -5.17 -19.00 0.82
CA GLY A 517 -5.90 -19.30 -0.40
C GLY A 517 -7.30 -19.89 -0.15
N GLY A 518 -7.98 -19.40 0.89
CA GLY A 518 -9.29 -19.87 1.34
C GLY A 518 -9.27 -21.24 2.04
N GLN A 519 -8.09 -21.84 2.26
CA GLN A 519 -7.94 -23.19 2.81
C GLN A 519 -7.14 -23.17 4.12
N VAL A 520 -7.46 -24.09 5.03
CA VAL A 520 -6.63 -24.38 6.20
C VAL A 520 -5.50 -25.33 5.78
N LEU A 521 -4.26 -24.94 6.08
CA LEU A 521 -3.05 -25.68 5.74
C LEU A 521 -2.26 -25.99 7.01
N ARG A 522 -1.72 -27.20 7.11
CA ARG A 522 -0.79 -27.60 8.17
C ARG A 522 0.64 -27.48 7.70
N TYR A 523 1.47 -26.74 8.44
CA TYR A 523 2.89 -26.63 8.20
C TYR A 523 3.59 -27.95 8.55
N GLU A 524 4.37 -28.47 7.61
CA GLU A 524 5.07 -29.76 7.78
C GLU A 524 6.57 -29.56 7.95
N ALA A 525 7.20 -28.80 7.05
CA ALA A 525 8.64 -28.60 7.03
C ALA A 525 9.03 -27.42 6.14
N LEU A 526 10.24 -26.91 6.35
CA LEU A 526 10.91 -25.98 5.46
C LEU A 526 11.83 -26.73 4.50
N ASP A 527 11.65 -26.52 3.20
CA ASP A 527 12.62 -26.87 2.16
C ASP A 527 13.41 -25.62 1.74
N VAL A 528 14.55 -25.79 1.06
CA VAL A 528 15.54 -24.73 0.72
C VAL A 528 14.89 -23.47 0.10
N SER A 529 13.75 -23.61 -0.58
CA SER A 529 13.01 -22.48 -1.18
C SER A 529 11.49 -22.52 -0.99
N ALA A 530 10.97 -23.39 -0.11
CA ALA A 530 9.52 -23.57 0.02
C ALA A 530 9.06 -24.04 1.41
N VAL A 531 7.88 -23.56 1.81
CA VAL A 531 7.12 -24.03 2.95
C VAL A 531 6.28 -25.23 2.50
N ILE A 532 6.58 -26.42 3.02
CA ILE A 532 5.85 -27.64 2.69
C ILE A 532 4.64 -27.76 3.61
N VAL A 533 3.46 -27.94 3.03
CA VAL A 533 2.19 -27.98 3.75
C VAL A 533 1.29 -29.14 3.35
N SER A 534 0.40 -29.57 4.22
CA SER A 534 -0.73 -30.47 3.91
C SER A 534 -2.06 -29.75 4.13
N ARG A 535 -3.17 -30.28 3.59
CA ARG A 535 -4.50 -29.69 3.77
C ARG A 535 -5.10 -30.12 5.11
N GLY A 536 -5.81 -29.20 5.77
CA GLY A 536 -6.44 -29.43 7.07
C GLY A 536 -5.45 -29.34 8.23
N GLY A 537 -5.82 -29.93 9.35
CA GLY A 537 -5.06 -29.90 10.61
C GLY A 537 -5.99 -29.64 11.80
N GLU A 538 -5.45 -29.83 13.01
CA GLU A 538 -6.16 -29.58 14.27
C GLU A 538 -5.66 -28.27 14.88
N GLY A 539 -6.51 -27.60 15.68
CA GLY A 539 -6.20 -26.31 16.30
C GLY A 539 -6.60 -25.09 15.46
N GLU A 540 -6.61 -23.93 16.12
CA GLU A 540 -7.01 -22.66 15.50
C GLU A 540 -5.96 -22.20 14.47
N PRO A 541 -6.34 -22.02 13.20
CA PRO A 541 -5.39 -21.73 12.14
C PRO A 541 -4.89 -20.30 12.23
N ARG A 542 -3.55 -20.14 12.31
CA ARG A 542 -2.88 -18.84 12.29
C ARG A 542 -3.14 -18.11 10.98
N VAL A 543 -3.10 -16.79 10.99
CA VAL A 543 -3.21 -15.99 9.77
C VAL A 543 -1.86 -15.35 9.46
N PRO A 544 -1.32 -15.49 8.25
CA PRO A 544 -0.05 -14.87 7.88
C PRO A 544 -0.07 -13.36 8.15
N ALA A 545 0.73 -12.92 9.12
CA ALA A 545 0.90 -11.51 9.44
C ALA A 545 1.94 -10.90 8.49
N TYR A 546 1.50 -9.94 7.67
CA TYR A 546 2.35 -9.26 6.69
C TYR A 546 2.71 -7.86 7.20
N ALA A 547 4.00 -7.61 7.40
CA ALA A 547 4.51 -6.35 7.98
C ALA A 547 4.17 -5.12 7.11
N GLY A 548 3.92 -5.31 5.81
CA GLY A 548 3.65 -4.23 4.86
C GLY A 548 2.18 -3.86 4.63
N SER A 549 1.23 -4.22 5.51
CA SER A 549 -0.20 -4.21 5.13
C SER A 549 -1.18 -3.46 6.06
N LYS A 550 -0.74 -2.92 7.19
CA LYS A 550 -1.64 -2.11 8.05
C LYS A 550 -1.41 -0.63 7.75
N LEU A 551 -2.45 0.03 7.26
CA LEU A 551 -2.39 1.46 6.92
C LEU A 551 -2.89 2.26 8.11
N PRO A 552 -2.13 3.27 8.54
CA PRO A 552 -2.54 4.07 9.68
C PRO A 552 -3.71 4.97 9.29
N LEU A 553 -4.51 5.31 10.29
CA LEU A 553 -5.46 6.42 10.22
C LEU A 553 -4.75 7.70 9.72
N SER A 554 -5.31 8.38 8.72
CA SER A 554 -4.74 9.64 8.22
C SER A 554 -4.82 10.73 9.30
N THR A 555 -3.83 11.63 9.36
CA THR A 555 -3.80 12.74 10.35
C THR A 555 -5.05 13.62 10.28
N HIS A 556 -5.60 13.79 9.08
CA HIS A 556 -6.80 14.58 8.86
C HIS A 556 -8.05 13.86 9.38
N LEU A 557 -8.18 12.57 9.07
CA LEU A 557 -9.29 11.75 9.57
C LEU A 557 -9.22 11.59 11.09
N ALA A 558 -8.02 11.43 11.66
CA ALA A 558 -7.76 11.43 13.10
C ALA A 558 -8.29 12.70 13.79
N ARG A 559 -7.96 13.88 13.24
CA ARG A 559 -8.47 15.16 13.75
C ARG A 559 -10.00 15.21 13.74
N ARG A 560 -10.63 14.74 12.67
CA ARG A 560 -12.10 14.69 12.56
C ARG A 560 -12.71 13.71 13.56
N VAL A 561 -12.12 12.54 13.75
CA VAL A 561 -12.55 11.57 14.77
C VAL A 561 -12.52 12.20 16.17
N ARG A 562 -11.40 12.84 16.54
CA ARG A 562 -11.29 13.56 17.82
C ARG A 562 -12.34 14.67 17.95
N GLY A 563 -12.59 15.41 16.86
CA GLY A 563 -13.63 16.45 16.83
C GLY A 563 -15.05 15.91 17.06
N ILE A 564 -15.39 14.75 16.49
CA ILE A 564 -16.69 14.09 16.72
C ILE A 564 -16.81 13.63 18.18
N ILE A 565 -15.75 13.01 18.73
CA ILE A 565 -15.74 12.52 20.11
C ILE A 565 -15.90 13.70 21.10
N ALA A 566 -15.18 14.80 20.87
CA ALA A 566 -15.17 15.96 21.76
C ALA A 566 -16.46 16.81 21.73
N ASP A 567 -17.31 16.68 20.69
CA ASP A 567 -18.53 17.50 20.52
C ASP A 567 -19.82 16.66 20.55
N PRO A 568 -20.55 16.66 21.69
CA PRO A 568 -21.84 15.97 21.83
C PRO A 568 -22.91 16.33 20.79
N ARG A 569 -22.81 17.52 20.18
CA ARG A 569 -23.77 17.96 19.14
C ARG A 569 -23.67 17.09 17.89
N GLN A 570 -22.49 16.53 17.62
CA GLN A 570 -22.24 15.67 16.46
C GLN A 570 -22.77 14.25 16.63
N TRP A 571 -23.04 13.79 17.87
CA TRP A 571 -23.44 12.41 18.13
C TRP A 571 -24.86 12.07 17.64
N ARG A 572 -25.65 13.09 17.27
CA ARG A 572 -26.96 12.91 16.63
C ARG A 572 -26.86 12.15 15.30
N ALA A 573 -25.71 12.23 14.63
CA ALA A 573 -25.42 11.51 13.39
C ALA A 573 -24.81 10.10 13.61
N LEU A 574 -24.56 9.70 14.87
CA LEU A 574 -24.04 8.38 15.22
C LEU A 574 -25.20 7.42 15.53
N PRO A 575 -25.04 6.12 15.22
CA PRO A 575 -26.01 5.10 15.59
C PRO A 575 -26.12 4.98 17.12
N GLY A 576 -27.28 4.50 17.61
CA GLY A 576 -27.61 4.38 19.03
C GLY A 576 -26.48 3.78 19.88
N PRO A 577 -25.97 2.57 19.55
CA PRO A 577 -24.92 1.91 20.34
C PRO A 577 -23.66 2.75 20.55
N VAL A 578 -23.24 3.52 19.54
CA VAL A 578 -22.02 4.36 19.64
C VAL A 578 -22.30 5.64 20.42
N ARG A 579 -23.47 6.24 20.21
CA ARG A 579 -23.89 7.44 20.97
C ARG A 579 -24.04 7.12 22.45
N ASP A 580 -24.62 5.97 22.79
CA ASP A 580 -24.85 5.58 24.18
C ASP A 580 -23.53 5.18 24.85
N TRP A 581 -22.61 4.53 24.12
CA TRP A 581 -21.24 4.30 24.57
C TRP A 581 -20.47 5.58 24.93
N LEU A 582 -20.53 6.62 24.08
CA LEU A 582 -19.90 7.91 24.38
C LEU A 582 -20.54 8.61 25.59
N ARG A 583 -21.86 8.45 25.79
CA ARG A 583 -22.54 8.94 26.99
C ARG A 583 -22.08 8.19 28.23
N LEU A 584 -22.00 6.86 28.18
CA LEU A 584 -21.51 6.05 29.30
C LEU A 584 -20.09 6.48 29.71
N GLN A 585 -19.21 6.73 28.74
CA GLN A 585 -17.90 7.28 29.02
C GLN A 585 -17.98 8.59 29.80
N GLY A 586 -18.83 9.54 29.37
CA GLY A 586 -18.98 10.83 30.05
C GLY A 586 -19.60 10.75 31.46
N HIS A 587 -20.21 9.61 31.84
CA HIS A 587 -20.65 9.35 33.21
C HIS A 587 -19.53 8.71 34.06
N ALA A 588 -18.78 7.77 33.47
CA ALA A 588 -17.72 7.04 34.17
C ALA A 588 -16.39 7.80 34.27
N SER A 589 -16.14 8.75 33.34
CA SER A 589 -14.90 9.49 33.18
C SER A 589 -15.15 10.75 32.32
N GLU A 590 -14.11 11.28 31.67
CA GLU A 590 -14.18 12.37 30.69
C GLU A 590 -14.04 11.86 29.25
N LEU A 591 -14.37 12.71 28.28
CA LEU A 591 -14.13 12.43 26.87
C LEU A 591 -12.82 13.05 26.38
N PRO A 592 -12.09 12.39 25.46
CA PRO A 592 -10.92 12.98 24.83
C PRO A 592 -11.26 14.32 24.16
N SER A 593 -10.49 15.36 24.48
CA SER A 593 -10.62 16.65 23.81
C SER A 593 -9.97 16.61 22.41
N ALA A 594 -10.34 17.57 21.55
CA ALA A 594 -9.83 17.62 20.18
C ALA A 594 -8.30 17.89 20.12
N GLU A 595 -7.81 18.71 21.05
CA GLU A 595 -6.44 19.25 21.07
C GLU A 595 -5.58 18.77 22.25
N GLY A 596 -6.16 18.06 23.23
CA GLY A 596 -5.43 17.53 24.39
C GLY A 596 -5.24 16.01 24.33
N LEU A 597 -4.69 15.46 25.41
CA LEU A 597 -4.57 14.02 25.65
C LEU A 597 -5.31 13.65 26.93
N LEU A 598 -6.27 12.73 26.82
CA LEU A 598 -6.84 12.06 27.99
C LEU A 598 -5.98 10.84 28.31
N VAL A 599 -5.57 10.71 29.58
CA VAL A 599 -4.89 9.54 30.12
C VAL A 599 -5.67 9.04 31.32
N GLU A 600 -6.03 7.76 31.31
CA GLU A 600 -6.74 7.10 32.40
C GLU A 600 -5.87 6.02 33.03
N THR A 601 -5.78 6.00 34.35
CA THR A 601 -5.06 4.98 35.12
C THR A 601 -6.01 4.25 36.05
N PHE A 602 -6.04 2.92 36.04
CA PHE A 602 -6.93 2.13 36.91
C PHE A 602 -6.37 0.74 37.24
N PRO A 603 -6.72 0.15 38.40
CA PRO A 603 -6.29 -1.19 38.77
C PRO A 603 -7.19 -2.26 38.14
N ARG A 604 -6.60 -3.36 37.64
CA ARG A 604 -7.33 -4.55 37.19
C ARG A 604 -6.43 -5.79 37.24
N GLY A 605 -6.94 -6.91 37.76
CA GLY A 605 -6.22 -8.19 37.72
C GLY A 605 -4.85 -8.17 38.41
N GLY A 606 -4.69 -7.37 39.48
CA GLY A 606 -3.42 -7.20 40.19
C GLY A 606 -2.37 -6.37 39.46
N ARG A 607 -2.75 -5.66 38.40
CA ARG A 607 -1.90 -4.75 37.61
C ARG A 607 -2.54 -3.37 37.54
N TRP A 608 -1.74 -2.36 37.19
CA TRP A 608 -2.21 -1.02 36.89
C TRP A 608 -2.20 -0.79 35.39
N PHE A 609 -3.34 -0.41 34.82
CA PHE A 609 -3.46 -0.05 33.41
C PHE A 609 -3.38 1.46 33.27
N THR A 610 -2.70 1.93 32.22
CA THR A 610 -2.62 3.34 31.80
C THR A 610 -3.00 3.41 30.33
N VAL A 611 -4.12 4.09 30.01
CA VAL A 611 -4.68 4.18 28.66
C VAL A 611 -4.64 5.63 28.19
N ALA A 612 -3.94 5.89 27.09
CA ALA A 612 -3.78 7.20 26.47
C ALA A 612 -4.52 7.27 25.12
N TYR A 613 -5.44 8.23 24.99
CA TYR A 613 -6.33 8.37 23.83
C TYR A 613 -5.74 9.30 22.75
N CYS A 614 -4.81 8.77 21.96
CA CYS A 614 -3.93 9.55 21.08
C CYS A 614 -4.47 9.81 19.65
N PHE A 615 -5.05 8.79 18.99
CA PHE A 615 -5.60 8.80 17.62
C PHE A 615 -4.61 9.02 16.45
N GLU A 616 -3.30 8.84 16.64
CA GLU A 616 -2.29 9.06 15.59
C GLU A 616 -2.01 7.84 14.68
N GLY A 617 -2.76 6.74 14.91
CA GLY A 617 -2.65 5.51 14.16
C GLY A 617 -1.72 4.47 14.80
N ARG A 618 -1.95 3.20 14.46
CA ARG A 618 -1.31 2.06 15.14
C ARG A 618 0.21 2.06 15.10
N LEU A 619 0.79 2.46 13.97
CA LEU A 619 2.25 2.45 13.82
C LEU A 619 2.91 3.52 14.73
N ALA A 620 2.37 4.75 14.76
CA ALA A 620 2.74 5.80 15.70
C ALA A 620 2.56 5.34 17.15
N HIS A 621 1.44 4.72 17.47
CA HIS A 621 1.17 4.21 18.81
C HIS A 621 2.08 3.05 19.20
N GLN A 622 2.53 2.22 18.25
CA GLN A 622 3.47 1.15 18.52
C GLN A 622 4.81 1.74 18.99
N THR A 623 5.34 2.70 18.24
CA THR A 623 6.59 3.39 18.63
C THR A 623 6.40 4.15 19.94
N LEU A 624 5.30 4.90 20.09
CA LEU A 624 5.00 5.64 21.32
C LEU A 624 4.90 4.71 22.53
N GLY A 625 4.19 3.59 22.42
CA GLY A 625 4.05 2.60 23.48
C GLY A 625 5.39 2.05 23.95
N MET A 626 6.29 1.71 23.01
CA MET A 626 7.64 1.27 23.35
C MET A 626 8.42 2.35 24.12
N LEU A 627 8.43 3.59 23.62
CA LEU A 627 9.14 4.70 24.26
C LEU A 627 8.57 5.00 25.66
N VAL A 628 7.24 5.03 25.78
CA VAL A 628 6.53 5.23 27.05
C VAL A 628 6.88 4.12 28.04
N THR A 629 6.85 2.84 27.63
CA THR A 629 7.23 1.74 28.54
C THR A 629 8.68 1.85 29.00
N LYS A 630 9.62 2.22 28.11
CA LYS A 630 11.01 2.42 28.50
C LYS A 630 11.17 3.55 29.52
N ARG A 631 10.41 4.62 29.36
CA ARG A 631 10.36 5.71 30.33
C ARG A 631 9.72 5.28 31.65
N MET A 632 8.65 4.49 31.60
CA MET A 632 8.04 3.90 32.79
C MET A 632 9.03 3.04 33.58
N GLU A 633 9.90 2.29 32.90
CA GLU A 633 10.97 1.52 33.52
C GLU A 633 11.98 2.42 34.24
N ARG A 634 12.43 3.50 33.60
CA ARG A 634 13.32 4.52 34.22
C ARG A 634 12.69 5.19 35.43
N LEU A 635 11.37 5.36 35.43
CA LEU A 635 10.60 5.91 36.54
C LEU A 635 10.26 4.88 37.63
N GLY A 636 10.71 3.63 37.50
CA GLY A 636 10.49 2.58 38.51
C GLY A 636 9.07 2.03 38.56
N LEU A 637 8.27 2.24 37.51
CA LEU A 637 6.86 1.83 37.47
C LEU A 637 6.67 0.33 37.17
N GLY A 638 7.71 -0.35 36.68
CA GLY A 638 7.68 -1.77 36.36
C GLY A 638 6.69 -2.11 35.24
N PRO A 639 6.87 -1.60 34.01
CA PRO A 639 6.01 -1.92 32.88
C PRO A 639 6.10 -3.43 32.55
N LEU A 640 4.95 -4.05 32.32
CA LEU A 640 4.81 -5.47 32.02
C LEU A 640 4.47 -5.70 30.54
N GLY A 641 3.92 -4.69 29.87
CA GLY A 641 3.58 -4.74 28.45
C GLY A 641 2.79 -3.51 28.00
N PHE A 642 2.56 -3.44 26.70
CA PHE A 642 1.71 -2.43 26.09
C PHE A 642 1.00 -2.97 24.85
N LEU A 643 -0.08 -2.30 24.48
CA LEU A 643 -0.86 -2.50 23.27
C LEU A 643 -0.98 -1.17 22.52
N ALA A 644 -0.87 -1.24 21.20
CA ALA A 644 -1.11 -0.12 20.30
C ALA A 644 -2.25 -0.42 19.32
N THR A 645 -3.24 0.46 19.28
CA THR A 645 -4.35 0.44 18.31
C THR A 645 -4.30 1.69 17.43
N ASP A 646 -5.22 1.89 16.48
CA ASP A 646 -5.30 3.17 15.75
C ASP A 646 -5.68 4.36 16.63
N TYR A 647 -6.29 4.10 17.80
CA TYR A 647 -6.94 5.11 18.62
C TYR A 647 -6.21 5.35 19.94
N VAL A 648 -5.65 4.31 20.55
CA VAL A 648 -5.07 4.37 21.89
C VAL A 648 -3.73 3.66 22.02
N VAL A 649 -2.92 4.10 22.99
CA VAL A 649 -1.82 3.35 23.60
C VAL A 649 -2.28 2.91 24.98
N ALA A 650 -2.26 1.61 25.26
CA ALA A 650 -2.52 1.08 26.59
C ALA A 650 -1.25 0.40 27.11
N ALA A 651 -0.81 0.73 28.32
CA ALA A 651 0.31 0.07 29.00
C ALA A 651 -0.17 -0.48 30.34
N TRP A 652 0.45 -1.55 30.82
CA TRP A 652 0.18 -2.07 32.16
C TRP A 652 1.47 -2.31 32.94
N SER A 653 1.42 -2.05 34.23
CA SER A 653 2.58 -1.99 35.11
C SER A 653 2.30 -2.53 36.50
N ALA A 654 3.36 -2.81 37.25
CA ALA A 654 3.29 -3.24 38.64
C ALA A 654 2.82 -2.11 39.57
N PHE A 655 3.21 -0.86 39.28
CA PHE A 655 2.89 0.32 40.07
C PHE A 655 2.07 1.34 39.27
N PRO A 656 1.21 2.16 39.92
CA PRO A 656 0.38 3.14 39.24
C PRO A 656 1.21 4.29 38.67
N VAL A 657 0.76 4.83 37.54
CA VAL A 657 1.23 6.12 37.03
C VAL A 657 0.53 7.21 37.84
N GLU A 658 1.28 8.03 38.57
CA GLU A 658 0.76 9.18 39.33
C GLU A 658 0.84 10.50 38.53
N ASP A 659 1.85 10.64 37.67
CA ASP A 659 2.04 11.78 36.77
C ASP A 659 2.17 11.30 35.33
N ALA A 660 1.05 11.32 34.60
CA ALA A 660 1.07 10.98 33.19
C ALA A 660 1.83 12.00 32.33
N ALA A 661 1.96 13.27 32.75
CA ALA A 661 2.62 14.27 31.94
C ALA A 661 4.11 13.97 31.74
N ALA A 662 4.77 13.40 32.76
CA ALA A 662 6.14 12.93 32.68
C ALA A 662 6.37 11.85 31.58
N LEU A 663 5.33 11.10 31.21
CA LEU A 663 5.44 10.05 30.18
C LEU A 663 5.40 10.59 28.75
N PHE A 664 4.84 11.78 28.53
CA PHE A 664 4.55 12.32 27.19
C PHE A 664 5.17 13.71 26.96
N THR A 665 6.40 13.91 27.41
CA THR A 665 7.18 15.13 27.14
C THR A 665 7.88 15.07 25.77
N GLU A 666 8.18 16.22 25.17
CA GLU A 666 8.79 16.31 23.83
C GLU A 666 10.20 15.68 23.76
N ASP A 667 10.93 15.64 24.88
CA ASP A 667 12.24 15.00 24.99
C ASP A 667 12.21 13.47 24.82
N LEU A 668 11.01 12.84 24.82
CA LEU A 668 10.82 11.42 24.52
C LEU A 668 11.37 11.01 23.14
N LEU A 669 11.43 11.98 22.21
CA LEU A 669 12.00 11.79 20.89
C LEU A 669 13.51 12.06 20.83
N GLY A 670 14.14 12.40 21.95
CA GLY A 670 15.58 12.58 22.09
C GLY A 670 16.29 11.24 22.37
N GLU A 671 16.90 11.13 23.55
CA GLU A 671 17.78 10.01 23.91
C GLU A 671 17.08 8.64 23.85
N GLU A 672 15.83 8.53 24.29
CA GLU A 672 15.10 7.26 24.27
C GLU A 672 14.89 6.72 22.85
N LEU A 673 14.59 7.60 21.90
CA LEU A 673 14.44 7.23 20.49
C LEU A 673 15.78 6.85 19.88
N GLU A 674 16.86 7.59 20.16
CA GLU A 674 18.20 7.28 19.65
C GLU A 674 18.70 5.92 20.13
N GLU A 675 18.55 5.62 21.42
CA GLU A 675 18.89 4.31 21.98
C GLU A 675 18.06 3.19 21.32
N TRP A 676 16.75 3.38 21.16
CA TRP A 676 15.89 2.39 20.51
C TRP A 676 16.27 2.16 19.04
N ILE A 677 16.50 3.24 18.30
CA ILE A 677 16.93 3.19 16.90
C ILE A 677 18.25 2.42 16.77
N ALA A 678 19.19 2.64 17.70
CA ALA A 678 20.50 1.97 17.72
C ALA A 678 20.41 0.46 17.99
N ASP A 679 19.49 0.03 18.87
CA ASP A 679 19.27 -1.38 19.22
C ASP A 679 18.33 -2.10 18.24
N SER A 680 17.58 -1.37 17.42
CA SER A 680 16.61 -1.95 16.49
C SER A 680 17.25 -2.57 15.23
N SER A 681 16.71 -3.70 14.77
CA SER A 681 17.01 -4.29 13.46
C SER A 681 16.52 -3.45 12.27
N MET A 682 15.76 -2.38 12.54
CA MET A 682 15.10 -1.51 11.56
C MET A 682 16.10 -0.65 10.80
N LEU A 683 17.08 -0.01 11.47
CA LEU A 683 18.10 0.78 10.77
C LEU A 683 18.93 -0.08 9.83
N ARG A 684 19.34 -1.27 10.28
CA ARG A 684 20.09 -2.22 9.45
C ARG A 684 19.28 -2.66 8.23
N ARG A 685 17.97 -2.90 8.40
CA ARG A 685 17.06 -3.20 7.28
C ARG A 685 16.93 -2.01 6.32
N THR A 686 16.76 -0.80 6.83
CA THR A 686 16.62 0.43 6.03
C THR A 686 17.92 0.71 5.26
N PHE A 687 19.07 0.58 5.93
CA PHE A 687 20.39 0.70 5.33
C PHE A 687 20.58 -0.30 4.19
N ARG A 688 20.22 -1.58 4.41
CA ARG A 688 20.31 -2.61 3.37
C ARG A 688 19.49 -2.23 2.13
N ASN A 689 18.26 -1.74 2.31
CA ASN A 689 17.43 -1.29 1.19
C ASN A 689 18.10 -0.14 0.43
N ILE A 690 18.61 0.86 1.16
CA ILE A 690 19.33 2.01 0.60
C ILE A 690 20.60 1.59 -0.14
N ALA A 691 21.38 0.70 0.45
CA ALA A 691 22.60 0.19 -0.14
C ALA A 691 22.33 -0.63 -1.41
N THR A 692 21.20 -1.34 -1.47
CA THR A 692 20.74 -2.01 -2.70
C THR A 692 20.36 -0.99 -3.78
N ILE A 693 19.51 0.00 -3.45
CA ILE A 693 19.06 1.03 -4.42
C ILE A 693 20.25 1.86 -4.94
N ALA A 694 21.15 2.27 -4.06
CA ALA A 694 22.37 3.02 -4.42
C ALA A 694 23.40 2.17 -5.22
N GLY A 695 23.10 0.90 -5.48
CA GLY A 695 23.93 -0.02 -6.25
C GLY A 695 25.15 -0.54 -5.49
N LEU A 696 25.27 -0.32 -4.17
CA LEU A 696 26.36 -0.89 -3.37
C LEU A 696 26.22 -2.40 -3.22
N LEU A 697 24.99 -2.87 -3.00
CA LEU A 697 24.66 -4.28 -2.87
C LEU A 697 23.98 -4.78 -4.13
N GLU A 698 24.66 -5.67 -4.85
CA GLU A 698 24.14 -6.26 -6.09
C GLU A 698 23.35 -7.55 -5.77
N LYS A 699 22.07 -7.58 -6.17
CA LYS A 699 21.17 -8.74 -6.04
C LYS A 699 21.39 -9.75 -7.17
N ASN A 700 21.48 -9.23 -8.39
CA ASN A 700 21.49 -10.02 -9.62
C ASN A 700 22.90 -10.09 -10.21
N HIS A 701 23.41 -11.30 -10.47
CA HIS A 701 24.64 -11.54 -11.24
C HIS A 701 24.33 -12.40 -12.48
N PRO A 702 25.16 -12.37 -13.54
CA PRO A 702 24.94 -13.21 -14.71
C PRO A 702 24.91 -14.71 -14.31
N GLY A 703 23.76 -15.36 -14.47
CA GLY A 703 23.58 -16.79 -14.20
C GLY A 703 23.51 -17.20 -12.72
N ARG A 704 23.54 -16.26 -11.76
CA ARG A 704 23.41 -16.53 -10.31
C ARG A 704 22.69 -15.39 -9.59
N GLU A 705 21.79 -15.73 -8.68
CA GLU A 705 21.22 -14.78 -7.70
C GLU A 705 21.84 -15.06 -6.33
N LYS A 706 22.18 -14.02 -5.58
CA LYS A 706 22.63 -14.18 -4.19
C LYS A 706 21.44 -14.49 -3.28
N SER A 707 21.64 -15.36 -2.29
CA SER A 707 20.57 -15.63 -1.31
C SER A 707 20.38 -14.44 -0.36
N GLY A 708 19.15 -14.23 0.12
CA GLY A 708 18.82 -13.14 1.05
C GLY A 708 19.69 -13.12 2.31
N ARG A 709 20.11 -14.31 2.78
CA ARG A 709 21.01 -14.47 3.92
C ARG A 709 22.43 -13.95 3.65
N GLN A 710 22.99 -14.20 2.47
CA GLN A 710 24.30 -13.67 2.07
C GLN A 710 24.28 -12.14 1.91
N MET A 711 23.18 -11.59 1.40
CA MET A 711 22.99 -10.13 1.28
C MET A 711 22.93 -9.43 2.65
N THR A 712 22.34 -10.10 3.65
CA THR A 712 22.19 -9.58 5.02
C THR A 712 23.53 -9.42 5.72
N MET A 713 24.35 -10.48 5.75
CA MET A 713 25.64 -10.46 6.45
C MET A 713 26.61 -9.43 5.85
N GLY A 714 26.58 -9.22 4.52
CA GLY A 714 27.40 -8.21 3.86
C GLY A 714 26.95 -6.77 4.16
N ALA A 715 25.64 -6.53 4.26
CA ALA A 715 25.09 -5.22 4.54
C ALA A 715 25.42 -4.73 5.97
N ASP A 716 25.28 -5.61 6.96
CA ASP A 716 25.52 -5.28 8.37
C ASP A 716 26.98 -4.90 8.63
N LEU A 717 27.92 -5.65 8.04
CA LEU A 717 29.35 -5.35 8.14
C LEU A 717 29.68 -3.97 7.56
N ILE A 718 29.15 -3.65 6.38
CA ILE A 718 29.37 -2.35 5.74
C ILE A 718 28.76 -1.23 6.59
N TYR A 719 27.55 -1.44 7.12
CA TYR A 719 26.90 -0.48 8.01
C TYR A 719 27.78 -0.16 9.23
N ASP A 720 28.31 -1.18 9.91
CA ASP A 720 29.15 -1.00 11.09
C ASP A 720 30.48 -0.29 10.75
N VAL A 721 31.10 -0.59 9.61
CA VAL A 721 32.31 0.09 9.13
C VAL A 721 32.03 1.57 8.84
N LEU A 722 30.98 1.87 8.08
CA LEU A 722 30.63 3.26 7.76
C LEU A 722 30.28 4.05 9.01
N ARG A 723 29.52 3.46 9.94
CA ARG A 723 29.14 4.14 11.19
C ARG A 723 30.36 4.51 12.03
N ARG A 724 31.38 3.65 12.07
CA ARG A 724 32.61 3.89 12.86
C ARG A 724 33.58 4.85 12.17
N HIS A 725 33.74 4.76 10.86
CA HIS A 725 34.82 5.46 10.13
C HIS A 725 34.35 6.67 9.32
N GLN A 726 33.06 6.76 8.96
CA GLN A 726 32.50 7.86 8.17
C GLN A 726 31.01 8.09 8.52
N PRO A 727 30.69 8.61 9.72
CA PRO A 727 29.31 8.76 10.19
C PRO A 727 28.44 9.69 9.33
N ASP A 728 29.06 10.56 8.52
CA ASP A 728 28.40 11.48 7.58
C ASP A 728 28.30 10.91 6.14
N HIS A 729 28.59 9.62 5.96
CA HIS A 729 28.48 8.97 4.65
C HIS A 729 27.06 9.09 4.06
N ILE A 730 26.97 9.30 2.74
CA ILE A 730 25.69 9.53 2.03
C ILE A 730 24.64 8.43 2.30
N LEU A 731 25.05 7.17 2.42
CA LEU A 731 24.14 6.06 2.74
C LEU A 731 23.62 6.13 4.18
N LEU A 732 24.42 6.58 5.15
CA LEU A 732 23.96 6.76 6.52
C LEU A 732 23.04 7.97 6.63
N ARG A 733 23.35 9.07 5.95
CA ARG A 733 22.47 10.24 5.81
C ARG A 733 21.12 9.85 5.19
N ALA A 734 21.15 9.12 4.07
CA ALA A 734 19.96 8.57 3.44
C ALA A 734 19.22 7.60 4.37
N THR A 735 19.94 6.79 5.16
CA THR A 735 19.33 5.85 6.11
C THR A 735 18.63 6.58 7.24
N ARG A 736 19.22 7.63 7.79
CA ARG A 736 18.56 8.48 8.79
C ARG A 736 17.36 9.19 8.20
N ALA A 737 17.45 9.74 6.99
CA ALA A 737 16.34 10.42 6.32
C ALA A 737 15.18 9.45 5.97
N GLU A 738 15.49 8.27 5.44
CA GLU A 738 14.50 7.24 5.13
C GLU A 738 13.95 6.59 6.40
N ALA A 739 14.77 6.41 7.44
CA ALA A 739 14.29 5.97 8.74
C ALA A 739 13.36 7.03 9.32
N ALA A 740 13.72 8.32 9.30
CA ALA A 740 12.85 9.40 9.76
C ALA A 740 11.54 9.50 8.96
N ALA A 741 11.58 9.27 7.63
CA ALA A 741 10.38 9.27 6.78
C ALA A 741 9.56 7.97 6.91
N GLY A 742 10.22 6.82 7.09
CA GLY A 742 9.62 5.52 7.40
C GLY A 742 9.08 5.47 8.83
N LEU A 743 9.61 6.34 9.69
CA LEU A 743 9.07 6.78 10.98
C LEU A 743 8.20 8.03 10.77
N THR A 744 7.34 8.03 9.75
CA THR A 744 6.20 8.98 9.68
C THR A 744 5.46 9.01 11.00
N ASP A 745 5.45 7.87 11.69
CA ASP A 745 5.10 7.63 13.07
C ASP A 745 5.81 8.54 14.09
N VAL A 746 7.13 8.75 14.00
CA VAL A 746 7.86 9.69 14.87
C VAL A 746 7.51 11.13 14.57
N GLY A 747 7.36 11.51 13.29
CA GLY A 747 6.85 12.84 12.94
C GLY A 747 5.45 13.09 13.51
N ARG A 748 4.58 12.08 13.45
CA ARG A 748 3.25 12.10 14.08
C ARG A 748 3.31 12.14 15.60
N ILE A 749 4.23 11.39 16.22
CA ILE A 749 4.46 11.46 17.66
C ILE A 749 4.95 12.87 18.03
N GLY A 750 5.86 13.48 17.27
CA GLY A 750 6.31 14.85 17.52
C GLY A 750 5.17 15.85 17.43
N ALA A 751 4.33 15.74 16.40
CA ALA A 751 3.12 16.55 16.27
C ALA A 751 2.11 16.30 17.40
N LEU A 752 1.99 15.07 17.89
CA LEU A 752 1.17 14.72 19.06
C LEU A 752 1.72 15.37 20.32
N LEU A 753 3.00 15.18 20.64
CA LEU A 753 3.66 15.71 21.83
C LEU A 753 3.57 17.25 21.87
N ALA A 754 3.82 17.91 20.74
CA ALA A 754 3.64 19.36 20.60
C ALA A 754 2.18 19.80 20.76
N ARG A 755 1.22 19.03 20.21
CA ARG A 755 -0.22 19.32 20.35
C ARG A 755 -0.70 19.24 21.80
N ILE A 756 -0.22 18.26 22.55
CA ILE A 756 -0.73 17.95 23.89
C ILE A 756 0.02 18.69 25.00
N GLN A 757 1.09 19.42 24.68
CA GLN A 757 1.90 20.14 25.64
C GLN A 757 1.03 21.09 26.50
N GLY A 758 1.05 20.89 27.82
CA GLY A 758 0.22 21.63 28.78
C GLY A 758 -1.28 21.31 28.71
N ARG A 759 -1.69 20.27 27.98
CA ARG A 759 -3.09 19.86 27.76
C ARG A 759 -3.31 18.36 28.01
N ILE A 760 -2.51 17.78 28.90
CA ILE A 760 -2.66 16.40 29.35
C ILE A 760 -3.64 16.39 30.52
N ARG A 761 -4.74 15.65 30.37
CA ARG A 761 -5.72 15.39 31.42
C ARG A 761 -5.53 13.97 31.91
N HIS A 762 -5.02 13.83 33.13
CA HIS A 762 -4.83 12.53 33.79
C HIS A 762 -5.94 12.29 34.81
N LEU A 763 -6.58 11.13 34.73
CA LEU A 763 -7.61 10.66 35.65
C LEU A 763 -7.21 9.30 36.22
N VAL A 764 -7.24 9.18 37.55
CA VAL A 764 -7.12 7.89 38.23
C VAL A 764 -8.53 7.39 38.54
N LEU A 765 -8.90 6.23 38.00
CA LEU A 765 -10.23 5.65 38.11
C LEU A 765 -10.18 4.41 39.01
N GLU A 766 -11.30 4.11 39.68
CA GLU A 766 -11.43 2.92 40.51
C GLU A 766 -11.55 1.63 39.70
N ARG A 767 -11.95 1.74 38.43
CA ARG A 767 -12.19 0.62 37.50
C ARG A 767 -12.04 1.07 36.04
N VAL A 768 -12.14 0.13 35.12
CA VAL A 768 -12.07 0.38 33.68
C VAL A 768 -13.17 1.33 33.19
N SER A 769 -12.84 2.22 32.24
CA SER A 769 -13.80 3.11 31.57
C SER A 769 -14.38 2.49 30.29
N PRO A 770 -15.57 2.90 29.83
CA PRO A 770 -16.13 2.43 28.57
C PRO A 770 -15.22 2.60 27.34
N LEU A 771 -14.45 3.69 27.23
CA LEU A 771 -13.54 3.90 26.10
C LEU A 771 -12.28 3.00 26.15
N ALA A 772 -11.89 2.49 27.33
CA ALA A 772 -10.73 1.63 27.50
C ALA A 772 -11.02 0.16 27.11
N VAL A 773 -12.28 -0.28 27.23
CA VAL A 773 -12.70 -1.67 26.95
C VAL A 773 -12.22 -2.22 25.61
N PRO A 774 -12.33 -1.51 24.46
CA PRO A 774 -11.88 -2.05 23.18
C PRO A 774 -10.40 -2.45 23.15
N ALA A 775 -9.54 -1.72 23.88
CA ALA A 775 -8.12 -2.01 23.97
C ALA A 775 -7.86 -3.25 24.84
N LEU A 776 -8.54 -3.35 25.98
CA LEU A 776 -8.38 -4.50 26.89
C LEU A 776 -8.88 -5.81 26.26
N ILE A 777 -9.93 -5.77 25.41
CA ILE A 777 -10.37 -6.95 24.64
C ILE A 777 -9.28 -7.43 23.65
N GLU A 778 -8.50 -6.51 23.07
CA GLU A 778 -7.42 -6.88 22.14
C GLU A 778 -6.20 -7.44 22.88
N GLU A 779 -5.90 -6.95 24.09
CA GLU A 779 -4.84 -7.50 24.95
C GLU A 779 -5.07 -8.97 25.27
N GLY A 780 -6.28 -9.36 25.72
CA GLY A 780 -6.59 -10.76 26.02
C GLY A 780 -6.40 -11.72 24.84
N ARG A 781 -6.58 -11.24 23.60
CA ARG A 781 -6.37 -12.06 22.38
C ARG A 781 -4.91 -12.31 22.03
N GLU A 782 -3.98 -11.44 22.43
CA GLU A 782 -2.55 -11.63 22.13
C GLU A 782 -1.90 -12.70 23.03
N TRP A 783 -2.49 -13.03 24.18
CA TRP A 783 -1.96 -14.01 25.15
C TRP A 783 -2.38 -15.46 24.89
N VAL A 784 -3.40 -15.71 24.07
CA VAL A 784 -3.94 -17.06 23.86
C VAL A 784 -3.53 -17.57 22.48
N SER A 785 -2.62 -18.54 22.46
CA SER A 785 -2.48 -19.47 21.33
C SER A 785 -3.15 -20.79 21.72
N GLY A 786 -4.40 -20.98 21.29
CA GLY A 786 -5.14 -22.22 21.53
C GLY A 786 -6.63 -22.02 21.89
N THR A 787 -7.30 -23.15 22.16
CA THR A 787 -8.76 -23.38 22.25
C THR A 787 -9.50 -22.70 23.42
N ALA A 788 -9.16 -21.48 23.83
CA ALA A 788 -9.79 -20.78 24.97
C ALA A 788 -10.70 -19.60 24.56
N GLU A 789 -11.47 -19.76 23.48
CA GLU A 789 -12.42 -18.74 23.00
C GLU A 789 -13.51 -18.42 24.03
N ASP A 790 -14.08 -19.43 24.69
CA ASP A 790 -15.13 -19.26 25.71
C ASP A 790 -14.63 -18.47 26.94
N ALA A 791 -13.35 -18.63 27.29
CA ALA A 791 -12.74 -17.88 28.38
C ALA A 791 -12.51 -16.41 28.01
N LEU A 792 -12.07 -16.14 26.77
CA LEU A 792 -11.91 -14.78 26.24
C LEU A 792 -13.25 -14.06 26.10
N LEU A 793 -14.30 -14.79 25.73
CA LEU A 793 -15.67 -14.30 25.70
C LEU A 793 -16.14 -13.90 27.09
N ALA A 794 -16.02 -14.80 28.07
CA ALA A 794 -16.40 -14.52 29.45
C ALA A 794 -15.61 -13.35 30.06
N GLU A 795 -14.31 -13.23 29.73
CA GLU A 795 -13.48 -12.11 30.19
C GLU A 795 -13.91 -10.78 29.55
N ALA A 796 -14.21 -10.78 28.25
CA ALA A 796 -14.75 -9.60 27.57
C ALA A 796 -16.16 -9.23 28.09
N GLU A 797 -16.95 -10.22 28.50
CA GLU A 797 -18.23 -10.03 29.18
C GLU A 797 -18.09 -9.34 30.52
N ALA A 798 -17.26 -9.88 31.39
CA ALA A 798 -16.97 -9.28 32.69
C ALA A 798 -16.41 -7.86 32.56
N LEU A 799 -15.57 -7.63 31.55
CA LEU A 799 -14.97 -6.31 31.27
C LEU A 799 -16.03 -5.27 30.87
N VAL A 800 -16.99 -5.62 30.02
CA VAL A 800 -18.08 -4.70 29.64
C VAL A 800 -19.03 -4.44 30.80
N GLU A 801 -19.37 -5.48 31.57
CA GLU A 801 -20.26 -5.33 32.73
C GLU A 801 -19.64 -4.40 33.78
N GLU A 802 -18.34 -4.58 34.07
CA GLU A 802 -17.58 -3.70 34.97
C GLU A 802 -17.52 -2.25 34.45
N ALA A 803 -17.24 -2.07 33.15
CA ALA A 803 -17.12 -0.74 32.56
C ALA A 803 -18.45 0.04 32.52
N THR A 804 -19.58 -0.67 32.46
CA THR A 804 -20.90 -0.08 32.28
C THR A 804 -21.78 -0.10 33.53
N GLU A 805 -21.28 -0.63 34.66
CA GLU A 805 -22.09 -0.91 35.85
C GLU A 805 -23.33 -1.77 35.54
N GLY A 806 -23.20 -2.71 34.59
CA GLY A 806 -24.31 -3.56 34.14
C GLY A 806 -25.33 -2.87 33.21
N ALA A 807 -25.09 -1.63 32.76
CA ALA A 807 -25.96 -0.96 31.80
C ALA A 807 -25.94 -1.62 30.40
N GLU A 808 -24.86 -2.34 30.06
CA GLU A 808 -24.83 -3.25 28.91
C GLU A 808 -24.19 -4.60 29.30
N HIS A 809 -24.79 -5.71 28.88
CA HIS A 809 -24.10 -7.01 28.81
C HIS A 809 -23.37 -7.17 27.46
N PHE A 810 -22.14 -7.68 27.47
CA PHE A 810 -21.49 -8.11 26.24
C PHE A 810 -22.23 -9.35 25.73
N THR A 811 -22.64 -9.29 24.47
CA THR A 811 -23.22 -10.42 23.75
C THR A 811 -22.47 -10.50 22.43
N GLY A 812 -21.15 -10.60 22.52
CA GLY A 812 -20.33 -10.78 21.35
C GLY A 812 -20.13 -12.26 21.17
N THR A 813 -20.89 -12.93 20.31
CA THR A 813 -20.31 -14.13 19.68
C THR A 813 -19.09 -13.60 18.94
N LEU A 814 -17.88 -13.95 19.39
CA LEU A 814 -16.72 -13.87 18.52
C LEU A 814 -17.18 -14.54 17.24
N GLY A 815 -17.07 -13.89 16.08
CA GLY A 815 -17.49 -14.47 14.79
C GLY A 815 -16.71 -15.74 14.38
N LEU A 816 -16.09 -16.42 15.35
CA LEU A 816 -15.33 -17.66 15.34
C LEU A 816 -16.23 -18.91 15.46
N GLU A 817 -17.47 -18.83 15.95
CA GLU A 817 -18.43 -19.96 15.77
C GLU A 817 -18.61 -20.31 14.30
N MET A 818 -18.55 -19.28 13.43
CA MET A 818 -18.51 -19.50 12.00
C MET A 818 -17.25 -20.23 11.57
N LEU A 819 -16.10 -20.16 12.26
CA LEU A 819 -14.82 -20.75 11.85
C LEU A 819 -14.65 -22.26 12.10
N ASN A 820 -15.58 -22.92 12.80
CA ASN A 820 -15.47 -24.36 13.07
C ASN A 820 -15.46 -25.22 11.77
N PRO A 821 -14.59 -26.24 11.65
CA PRO A 821 -14.45 -27.03 10.44
C PRO A 821 -15.53 -28.12 10.34
N HIS A 822 -16.40 -28.02 9.33
CA HIS A 822 -17.03 -29.21 8.75
C HIS A 822 -16.25 -29.66 7.51
N PRO A 823 -16.05 -30.97 7.31
CA PRO A 823 -15.35 -31.46 6.13
C PRO A 823 -16.10 -31.06 4.86
N PRO A 824 -15.41 -30.72 3.75
CA PRO A 824 -16.09 -30.34 2.52
C PRO A 824 -16.93 -31.51 1.98
N PRO A 825 -18.11 -31.26 1.40
CA PRO A 825 -18.84 -32.29 0.68
C PRO A 825 -18.01 -32.75 -0.53
N ARG A 826 -18.04 -34.06 -0.80
CA ARG A 826 -17.36 -34.66 -1.95
C ARG A 826 -17.90 -34.09 -3.26
N SER A 827 -17.00 -33.86 -4.22
CA SER A 827 -17.33 -33.40 -5.56
C SER A 827 -18.46 -34.24 -6.21
N PRO A 828 -19.37 -33.63 -7.00
CA PRO A 828 -20.40 -34.35 -7.73
C PRO A 828 -19.73 -35.17 -8.85
N GLY A 829 -19.38 -36.42 -8.53
CA GLY A 829 -18.67 -37.34 -9.40
C GLY A 829 -18.48 -38.75 -8.83
N GLU A 830 -18.70 -38.94 -7.53
CA GLU A 830 -18.69 -40.27 -6.89
C GLU A 830 -20.09 -40.65 -6.38
N GLN A 831 -21.03 -40.89 -7.29
CA GLN A 831 -22.21 -41.70 -6.98
C GLN A 831 -22.29 -42.86 -7.95
N GLY A 832 -22.18 -44.08 -7.41
CA GLY A 832 -22.62 -45.28 -8.10
C GLY A 832 -21.66 -46.47 -8.02
N ARG A 833 -21.61 -47.17 -6.88
CA ARG A 833 -21.57 -48.64 -6.87
C ARG A 833 -22.34 -49.19 -5.64
N PRO A 834 -23.26 -50.16 -5.83
CA PRO A 834 -24.10 -50.66 -4.75
C PRO A 834 -23.30 -51.53 -3.77
N ARG A 835 -23.58 -51.38 -2.47
CA ARG A 835 -23.01 -52.21 -1.39
C ARG A 835 -23.61 -53.62 -1.45
N GLY A 836 -22.79 -54.64 -1.67
CA GLY A 836 -23.14 -56.05 -1.42
C GLY A 836 -23.11 -56.39 0.09
N PRO A 837 -23.79 -57.47 0.53
CA PRO A 837 -24.09 -57.68 1.94
C PRO A 837 -22.95 -58.35 2.72
N GLY A 838 -22.72 -57.80 3.91
CA GLY A 838 -22.34 -58.45 5.18
C GLY A 838 -21.37 -59.64 5.21
N ARG A 839 -20.22 -59.45 5.87
CA ARG A 839 -19.59 -60.49 6.70
C ARG A 839 -19.15 -59.93 8.05
N ALA A 840 -19.61 -60.60 9.11
CA ALA A 840 -19.37 -60.34 10.52
C ALA A 840 -17.91 -60.60 10.96
N PRO A 841 -17.46 -60.06 12.11
CA PRO A 841 -16.06 -60.10 12.52
C PRO A 841 -15.69 -61.45 13.17
N ARG A 842 -14.51 -61.98 12.86
CA ARG A 842 -13.93 -63.14 13.54
C ARG A 842 -12.84 -62.70 14.52
N HIS A 843 -12.95 -63.25 15.72
CA HIS A 843 -12.12 -63.11 16.90
C HIS A 843 -10.61 -63.27 16.69
N ALA A 844 -9.88 -62.52 17.52
CA ALA A 844 -8.47 -62.66 17.83
C ALA A 844 -8.10 -64.10 18.26
N ARG A 845 -6.95 -64.58 17.76
CA ARG A 845 -6.15 -65.61 18.42
C ARG A 845 -4.66 -65.26 18.33
N GLN A 846 -4.07 -65.19 19.51
CA GLN A 846 -2.63 -65.24 19.78
C GLN A 846 -1.92 -66.30 18.93
N ARG A 847 -0.66 -66.02 18.54
CA ARG A 847 0.47 -66.93 18.80
C ARG A 847 1.81 -66.24 18.62
N LEU A 848 2.61 -66.39 19.67
CA LEU A 848 4.06 -66.24 19.77
C LEU A 848 4.80 -66.93 18.61
N ARG A 849 5.93 -66.35 18.19
CA ARG A 849 7.24 -67.02 18.14
C ARG A 849 8.34 -66.06 17.71
N HIS A 850 9.22 -65.73 18.66
CA HIS A 850 10.64 -65.49 18.39
C HIS A 850 11.30 -66.82 17.98
N GLY A 851 12.30 -66.73 17.10
CA GLY A 851 13.28 -67.79 16.96
C GLY A 851 14.16 -67.71 15.70
N VAL A 852 15.32 -67.04 15.86
CA VAL A 852 16.65 -67.39 15.33
C VAL A 852 16.82 -67.31 13.79
N HIS A 853 17.63 -66.41 13.23
CA HIS A 853 19.10 -66.31 13.30
C HIS A 853 19.58 -64.89 12.94
#